data_AF-A0A7V1PVG9-F1
#
_entry.id   AF-A0A7V1PVG9-F1
#
_cell.length_a   1.000
_cell.length_b   1.000
_cell.length_c   1.000
_cell.angle_alpha   90.00
_cell.angle_beta   90.00
_cell.angle_gamma   90.00
#
_symmetry.space_group_name_H-M   'P 1'
#
loop_
_entity.id
_entity.type
_entity.pdbx_description
1 polymer ?
#
loop_
_entity_poly.entity_id
_entity_poly.type
_entity_poly.pdbx_seq_one_letter_code
_entity_poly.pdbx_strand_id
1 'polypeptide(L)'
;YHHPLGQSRLIPDMQSVALRYTGPVNDQRLSRAVTAVLGERFERMAPLHGADSRRLYIRGLNGGAGLETVLTALRALPGIRQVMPVFKRGNVRFTVTERFIVRFYPGTASAEINRINRDNGVEKVRQIAADTWLLAAREMDGLRAAGLYGNLGAVQWAQPNVIYLDHSIFNSNDTYYASQWAHKNTGQTVANGAADGYPQTVQGFADADMDVDEAWTAMQNQGIQPGEGILIGVIDSGIELAHPDLKSRIADPGRDFTPDNQKDGNDIQGHGTAVAGVLAAEADNGLGVAGIAPYARLLPVKINSSWGSADDAGIAEAIDYAWQFGSDVLTNSWSGTDYSQVIADALNRAKTQGRGGKGCVIVFSSGNEGHGTVSFPARLSDVIAVGASNMFDEKKNQGSRDFNRKWGGNYGAELDLVAPTLVYTTDLVGQAGFDAGDYKDTFGGTSAACPHVSATAALILSVDPALTSDQVQEILQASADKIDRYMIDAAGWNKHVGYGRVNALQAVQKALGLDGDAPSFQFDKPLSGTDTGDRSLTVNIRDESGMDEALLFYRTTYRGQVSGWKSSGPLSVSGSAYSFSIPGQQWETMVEYYFFGRDKTGREVTFPIGGDSKTAPPLPIVYHVAELNSRSYASADVPVSWENANTFYSSTLDIKDDFSIVDVNATVDISGQIQDFAVALEAPSGVAAGILQLNPGTAYSNTTTDDEAKTPITDGADPYAGSFQPDNAQWVFDGERSAGSWKLTVYDDIYFNNGGSIKNWSLELTAMKDNPVPVVSDIPGQTIDEGGSFTSIDLNAYVSDGNHADSEISWSYSGNTDLLVSIDANNLATVSPPSANWSGSETITFTASDPGAATDSDAALFTVNAQNDPPVVSDIPDQTIAEGQSFATIALDDYVSDPDNSDAEMNWTYSGNSALTVSISAQRVATITVPDSNWNGAETITFTASDPGGLSDSDGASFTVTAVNDAPVVSDISDQTIAEGQSFATIALDDYVSDPDNSDAEMNWTYSGNSALTVSISAQRVATVTVPDSNWNGAET
;
A
#
# COMPACT_ATOMS: atom_id res chain seq x y z
N TYR A 1 1.60 -5.85 -51.66
CA TYR A 1 0.20 -5.51 -51.37
C TYR A 1 0.03 -4.01 -51.56
N HIS A 2 -1.02 -3.58 -52.26
CA HIS A 2 -1.35 -2.15 -52.44
C HIS A 2 -2.50 -1.79 -51.49
N HIS A 3 -2.25 -0.81 -50.63
CA HIS A 3 -3.26 -0.17 -49.78
C HIS A 3 -3.88 1.03 -50.54
N PRO A 4 -5.18 1.36 -50.38
CA PRO A 4 -5.83 2.41 -51.18
C PRO A 4 -5.54 3.85 -50.74
N LEU A 5 -4.76 4.07 -49.68
CA LEU A 5 -4.35 5.39 -49.21
C LEU A 5 -2.83 5.40 -49.01
N GLY A 6 -2.10 6.06 -49.91
CA GLY A 6 -0.68 6.43 -49.75
C GLY A 6 0.35 5.31 -49.97
N GLN A 7 1.30 5.56 -50.87
CA GLN A 7 2.35 4.62 -51.28
C GLN A 7 3.34 4.30 -50.14
N SER A 8 3.19 3.14 -49.51
CA SER A 8 4.35 2.42 -48.95
C SER A 8 4.12 0.92 -49.03
N ARG A 9 5.06 0.23 -49.68
CA ARG A 9 4.99 -1.22 -49.91
C ARG A 9 5.46 -1.92 -48.64
N LEU A 10 4.63 -2.76 -48.02
CA LEU A 10 5.08 -3.64 -46.94
C LEU A 10 6.23 -4.52 -47.46
N ILE A 11 7.42 -4.40 -46.87
CA ILE A 11 8.60 -5.21 -47.22
C ILE A 11 8.72 -6.31 -46.17
N PRO A 12 8.64 -7.61 -46.53
CA PRO A 12 8.91 -8.70 -45.59
C PRO A 12 10.32 -8.58 -45.01
N ASP A 13 10.47 -8.70 -43.69
CA ASP A 13 11.76 -8.81 -43.03
C ASP A 13 12.31 -10.21 -43.26
N MET A 14 13.30 -10.31 -44.13
CA MET A 14 13.88 -11.60 -44.51
C MET A 14 14.65 -12.27 -43.37
N GLN A 15 14.88 -11.58 -42.25
CA GLN A 15 15.66 -12.08 -41.12
C GLN A 15 14.81 -12.44 -39.90
N SER A 16 13.49 -12.24 -39.92
CA SER A 16 12.67 -12.62 -38.78
C SER A 16 11.27 -13.13 -39.12
N VAL A 17 10.78 -14.03 -38.29
CA VAL A 17 9.42 -14.60 -38.36
C VAL A 17 8.86 -14.73 -36.97
N ALA A 18 7.56 -14.53 -36.82
CA ALA A 18 6.86 -14.71 -35.56
C ALA A 18 6.04 -16.01 -35.57
N LEU A 19 5.96 -16.69 -34.43
CA LEU A 19 5.30 -17.98 -34.25
C LEU A 19 4.34 -17.89 -33.07
N ARG A 20 3.15 -18.46 -33.22
CA ARG A 20 2.17 -18.60 -32.15
C ARG A 20 1.79 -20.06 -31.94
N TYR A 21 1.54 -20.44 -30.70
CA TYR A 21 1.31 -21.82 -30.26
C TYR A 21 -0.12 -22.03 -29.75
N THR A 22 -0.53 -23.30 -29.67
CA THR A 22 -1.82 -23.69 -29.09
C THR A 22 -1.83 -23.71 -27.55
N GLY A 23 -0.82 -23.14 -26.89
CA GLY A 23 -0.62 -23.07 -25.44
C GLY A 23 0.74 -22.45 -25.05
N PRO A 24 1.12 -22.40 -23.76
CA PRO A 24 2.41 -21.87 -23.32
C PRO A 24 3.59 -22.58 -23.98
N VAL A 25 4.60 -21.81 -24.41
CA VAL A 25 5.73 -22.35 -25.18
C VAL A 25 6.76 -23.02 -24.26
N ASN A 26 7.14 -24.26 -24.59
CA ASN A 26 8.35 -24.90 -24.06
C ASN A 26 9.54 -24.57 -24.98
N ASP A 27 10.36 -23.61 -24.57
CA ASP A 27 11.44 -23.04 -25.41
C ASP A 27 12.51 -24.06 -25.79
N GLN A 28 12.82 -25.03 -24.92
CA GLN A 28 13.80 -26.07 -25.25
C GLN A 28 13.28 -27.02 -26.32
N ARG A 29 12.04 -27.49 -26.20
CA ARG A 29 11.42 -28.38 -27.18
C ARG A 29 11.25 -27.66 -28.52
N LEU A 30 10.86 -26.39 -28.46
CA LEU A 30 10.67 -25.58 -29.64
C LEU A 30 11.98 -25.28 -30.36
N SER A 31 13.00 -24.84 -29.62
CA SER A 31 14.33 -24.59 -30.18
C SER A 31 14.87 -25.83 -30.90
N ARG A 32 14.70 -27.03 -30.32
CA ARG A 32 15.08 -28.30 -30.99
C ARG A 32 14.28 -28.55 -32.27
N ALA A 33 12.96 -28.35 -32.25
CA ALA A 33 12.10 -28.56 -33.41
C ALA A 33 12.39 -27.57 -34.54
N VAL A 34 12.62 -26.29 -34.21
CA VAL A 34 13.01 -25.24 -35.16
C VAL A 34 14.41 -25.52 -35.71
N THR A 35 15.37 -25.91 -34.87
CA THR A 35 16.72 -26.29 -35.31
C THR A 35 16.70 -27.50 -36.25
N ALA A 36 15.82 -28.48 -36.02
CA ALA A 36 15.67 -29.62 -36.93
C ALA A 36 15.17 -29.22 -38.33
N VAL A 37 14.45 -28.10 -38.44
CA VAL A 37 13.90 -27.59 -39.70
C VAL A 37 14.80 -26.54 -40.36
N LEU A 38 15.39 -25.65 -39.58
CA LEU A 38 16.17 -24.50 -40.07
C LEU A 38 17.69 -24.73 -40.03
N GLY A 39 18.17 -25.69 -39.25
CA GLY A 39 19.60 -25.94 -39.02
C GLY A 39 20.30 -24.73 -38.39
N GLU A 40 21.53 -24.48 -38.80
CA GLU A 40 22.36 -23.33 -38.36
C GLU A 40 21.80 -21.96 -38.80
N ARG A 41 20.71 -21.93 -39.58
CA ARG A 41 20.08 -20.67 -39.98
C ARG A 41 19.24 -20.06 -38.86
N PHE A 42 18.93 -20.79 -37.80
CA PHE A 42 18.22 -20.25 -36.65
C PHE A 42 19.21 -19.69 -35.63
N GLU A 43 19.14 -18.39 -35.36
CA GLU A 43 20.12 -17.68 -34.52
C GLU A 43 19.63 -17.52 -33.08
N ARG A 44 18.40 -17.03 -32.91
CA ARG A 44 17.83 -16.73 -31.60
C ARG A 44 16.32 -16.80 -31.65
N MET A 45 15.73 -17.15 -30.52
CA MET A 45 14.31 -17.03 -30.25
C MET A 45 14.07 -16.10 -29.07
N ALA A 46 13.14 -15.17 -29.24
CA ALA A 46 12.75 -14.20 -28.22
C ALA A 46 11.24 -14.35 -27.90
N PRO A 47 10.82 -14.06 -26.66
CA PRO A 47 9.40 -13.90 -26.32
C PRO A 47 8.71 -12.91 -27.27
N LEU A 48 7.44 -13.16 -27.56
CA LEU A 48 6.59 -12.27 -28.34
C LEU A 48 5.22 -12.22 -27.67
N HIS A 49 4.66 -11.03 -27.42
CA HIS A 49 3.26 -10.75 -27.08
C HIS A 49 2.50 -11.90 -26.36
N GLY A 50 3.00 -12.38 -25.22
CA GLY A 50 2.39 -13.45 -24.41
C GLY A 50 3.20 -14.75 -24.30
N ALA A 51 2.78 -15.63 -23.39
CA ALA A 51 3.49 -16.89 -23.12
C ALA A 51 3.39 -17.92 -24.27
N ASP A 52 2.46 -17.72 -25.20
CA ASP A 52 2.14 -18.60 -26.34
C ASP A 52 2.77 -18.16 -27.67
N SER A 53 3.66 -17.15 -27.70
CA SER A 53 4.28 -16.73 -28.97
C SER A 53 5.76 -16.36 -28.87
N ARG A 54 6.47 -16.50 -29.99
CA ARG A 54 7.93 -16.33 -30.11
C ARG A 54 8.32 -15.67 -31.42
N ARG A 55 9.36 -14.83 -31.38
CA ARG A 55 10.03 -14.30 -32.57
C ARG A 55 11.30 -15.09 -32.83
N LEU A 56 11.46 -15.61 -34.05
CA LEU A 56 12.67 -16.28 -34.51
C LEU A 56 13.50 -15.34 -35.38
N TYR A 57 14.81 -15.35 -35.16
CA TYR A 57 15.80 -14.69 -36.00
C TYR A 57 16.46 -15.73 -36.93
N ILE A 58 16.48 -15.43 -38.22
CA ILE A 58 16.93 -16.34 -39.27
C ILE A 58 18.08 -15.71 -40.07
N ARG A 59 19.19 -16.43 -40.18
CA ARG A 59 20.39 -16.02 -40.91
C ARG A 59 20.29 -16.38 -42.40
N GLY A 60 20.68 -15.43 -43.26
CA GLY A 60 21.07 -15.71 -44.65
C GLY A 60 19.94 -16.02 -45.65
N LEU A 61 18.71 -15.53 -45.44
CA LEU A 61 17.63 -15.70 -46.41
C LEU A 61 17.72 -14.68 -47.57
N ASN A 62 18.04 -15.18 -48.77
CA ASN A 62 18.12 -14.37 -49.99
C ASN A 62 16.84 -14.50 -50.84
N GLY A 63 15.97 -13.48 -50.83
CA GLY A 63 14.81 -13.35 -51.71
C GLY A 63 13.52 -14.07 -51.28
N GLY A 64 12.36 -13.61 -51.78
CA GLY A 64 11.03 -14.02 -51.30
C GLY A 64 10.69 -15.52 -51.39
N ALA A 65 11.28 -16.25 -52.35
CA ALA A 65 11.10 -17.71 -52.45
C ALA A 65 11.74 -18.49 -51.28
N GLY A 66 12.83 -17.96 -50.71
CA GLY A 66 13.49 -18.55 -49.53
C GLY A 66 12.66 -18.39 -48.26
N LEU A 67 12.01 -17.24 -48.08
CA LEU A 67 11.14 -16.97 -46.94
C LEU A 67 9.90 -17.88 -46.95
N GLU A 68 9.21 -18.02 -48.08
CA GLU A 68 8.01 -18.90 -48.17
C GLU A 68 8.33 -20.37 -47.88
N THR A 69 9.52 -20.84 -48.26
CA THR A 69 9.97 -22.19 -47.93
C THR A 69 10.13 -22.35 -46.41
N VAL A 70 10.72 -21.37 -45.74
CA VAL A 70 10.86 -21.36 -44.27
C VAL A 70 9.51 -21.25 -43.58
N LEU A 71 8.64 -20.35 -44.02
CA LEU A 71 7.29 -20.20 -43.46
C LEU A 71 6.50 -21.51 -43.57
N THR A 72 6.58 -22.19 -44.71
CA THR A 72 5.91 -23.49 -44.94
C THR A 72 6.46 -24.57 -44.01
N ALA A 73 7.78 -24.65 -43.86
CA ALA A 73 8.40 -25.66 -42.99
C ALA A 73 8.08 -25.43 -41.50
N LEU A 74 8.03 -24.16 -41.06
CA LEU A 74 7.60 -23.81 -39.70
C LEU A 74 6.11 -24.12 -39.48
N ARG A 75 5.24 -23.88 -40.47
CA ARG A 75 3.80 -24.21 -40.37
C ARG A 75 3.54 -25.70 -40.15
N ALA A 76 4.47 -26.57 -40.58
CA ALA A 76 4.35 -28.01 -40.42
C ALA A 76 4.77 -28.54 -39.03
N LEU A 77 5.32 -27.69 -38.16
CA LEU A 77 5.76 -28.10 -36.82
C LEU A 77 4.57 -28.33 -35.88
N PRO A 78 4.55 -29.44 -35.11
CA PRO A 78 3.48 -29.74 -34.16
C PRO A 78 3.32 -28.65 -33.10
N GLY A 79 2.07 -28.21 -32.86
CA GLY A 79 1.75 -27.23 -31.83
C GLY A 79 1.90 -25.76 -32.26
N ILE A 80 2.40 -25.51 -33.47
CA ILE A 80 2.39 -24.15 -34.07
C ILE A 80 0.98 -23.88 -34.60
N ARG A 81 0.31 -22.92 -33.95
CA ARG A 81 -1.00 -22.41 -34.37
C ARG A 81 -0.88 -21.48 -35.56
N GLN A 82 0.16 -20.64 -35.59
CA GLN A 82 0.32 -19.65 -36.64
C GLN A 82 1.79 -19.31 -36.88
N VAL A 83 2.13 -19.09 -38.15
CA VAL A 83 3.41 -18.51 -38.58
C VAL A 83 3.10 -17.17 -39.22
N MET A 84 3.54 -16.11 -38.54
CA MET A 84 3.27 -14.72 -38.85
C MET A 84 4.52 -14.09 -39.48
N PRO A 85 4.44 -13.56 -40.71
CA PRO A 85 5.55 -12.84 -41.29
C PRO A 85 5.84 -11.55 -40.50
N VAL A 86 7.11 -11.19 -40.42
CA VAL A 86 7.53 -9.87 -39.95
C VAL A 86 7.71 -8.99 -41.18
N PHE A 87 7.27 -7.74 -41.08
CA PHE A 87 7.43 -6.71 -42.09
C PHE A 87 8.29 -5.58 -41.55
N LYS A 88 8.97 -4.87 -42.44
CA LYS A 88 9.71 -3.63 -42.17
C LYS A 88 9.12 -2.46 -42.93
N ARG A 89 9.12 -1.30 -42.26
CA ARG A 89 8.92 0.03 -42.83
C ARG A 89 9.99 0.95 -42.23
N GLY A 90 11.02 1.31 -43.01
CA GLY A 90 12.22 1.94 -42.44
C GLY A 90 12.91 1.00 -41.45
N ASN A 91 13.26 1.52 -40.27
CA ASN A 91 13.85 0.74 -39.17
C ASN A 91 12.81 -0.01 -38.32
N VAL A 92 11.52 0.32 -38.45
CA VAL A 92 10.45 -0.25 -37.63
C VAL A 92 10.03 -1.61 -38.19
N ARG A 93 10.10 -2.65 -37.35
CA ARG A 93 9.53 -3.97 -37.63
C ARG A 93 8.18 -4.14 -36.95
N PHE A 94 7.29 -4.82 -37.63
CA PHE A 94 5.99 -5.19 -37.09
C PHE A 94 5.54 -6.53 -37.67
N THR A 95 4.65 -7.21 -36.96
CA THR A 95 4.03 -8.46 -37.42
C THR A 95 2.51 -8.37 -37.36
N VAL A 96 1.83 -9.29 -38.03
CA VAL A 96 0.37 -9.35 -38.10
C VAL A 96 -0.14 -10.56 -37.33
N THR A 97 -1.19 -10.36 -36.53
CA THR A 97 -1.88 -11.45 -35.82
C THR A 97 -3.02 -12.02 -36.66
N GLU A 98 -3.79 -12.99 -36.15
CA GLU A 98 -5.10 -13.38 -36.71
C GLU A 98 -6.18 -12.29 -36.59
N ARG A 99 -5.90 -11.24 -35.83
CA ARG A 99 -6.85 -10.16 -35.55
C ARG A 99 -6.76 -9.05 -36.58
N PHE A 100 -7.89 -8.43 -36.85
CA PHE A 100 -8.00 -7.32 -37.78
C PHE A 100 -9.16 -6.41 -37.38
N ILE A 101 -9.11 -5.17 -37.84
CA ILE A 101 -10.09 -4.15 -37.49
C ILE A 101 -10.93 -3.86 -38.73
N VAL A 102 -12.24 -3.85 -38.55
CA VAL A 102 -13.21 -3.61 -39.62
C VAL A 102 -14.18 -2.55 -39.18
N ARG A 103 -14.46 -1.57 -40.04
CA ARG A 103 -15.60 -0.69 -39.89
C ARG A 103 -16.66 -1.01 -40.93
N PHE A 104 -17.86 -1.36 -40.48
CA PHE A 104 -19.03 -1.54 -41.34
C PHE A 104 -19.69 -0.19 -41.66
N TYR A 105 -20.48 -0.10 -42.73
CA TYR A 105 -21.26 1.10 -42.99
C TYR A 105 -22.31 1.31 -41.87
N PRO A 106 -22.52 2.56 -41.42
CA PRO A 106 -23.58 2.87 -40.47
C PRO A 106 -24.94 2.33 -40.91
N GLY A 107 -25.59 1.57 -40.03
CA GLY A 107 -26.88 0.93 -40.30
C GLY A 107 -26.80 -0.50 -40.86
N THR A 108 -25.59 -1.08 -41.02
CA THR A 108 -25.44 -2.51 -41.35
C THR A 108 -26.06 -3.36 -40.24
N ALA A 109 -27.09 -4.15 -40.57
CA ALA A 109 -27.84 -4.91 -39.57
C ALA A 109 -26.95 -5.93 -38.84
N SER A 110 -27.11 -6.07 -37.53
CA SER A 110 -26.29 -7.01 -36.73
C SER A 110 -26.37 -8.46 -37.23
N ALA A 111 -27.52 -8.87 -37.77
CA ALA A 111 -27.71 -10.17 -38.40
C ALA A 111 -26.84 -10.36 -39.65
N GLU A 112 -26.65 -9.30 -40.44
CA GLU A 112 -25.77 -9.31 -41.61
C GLU A 112 -24.30 -9.37 -41.21
N ILE A 113 -23.88 -8.57 -40.22
CA ILE A 113 -22.52 -8.63 -39.66
C ILE A 113 -22.22 -10.03 -39.13
N ASN A 114 -23.16 -10.64 -38.40
CA ASN A 114 -23.01 -11.99 -37.88
C ASN A 114 -22.93 -13.05 -39.00
N ARG A 115 -23.72 -12.89 -40.07
CA ARG A 115 -23.63 -13.75 -41.27
C ARG A 115 -22.26 -13.62 -41.95
N ILE A 116 -21.82 -12.39 -42.24
CA ILE A 116 -20.51 -12.12 -42.87
C ILE A 116 -19.39 -12.77 -42.06
N ASN A 117 -19.40 -12.58 -40.74
CA ASN A 117 -18.39 -13.15 -39.85
C ASN A 117 -18.41 -14.69 -39.86
N ARG A 118 -19.58 -15.30 -39.72
CA ARG A 118 -19.72 -16.76 -39.74
C ARG A 118 -19.28 -17.35 -41.08
N ASP A 119 -19.70 -16.75 -42.20
CA ASP A 119 -19.43 -17.28 -43.54
C ASP A 119 -17.94 -17.17 -43.92
N ASN A 120 -17.19 -16.27 -43.27
CA ASN A 120 -15.75 -16.11 -43.46
C ASN A 120 -14.88 -16.74 -42.35
N GLY A 121 -15.48 -17.50 -41.42
CA GLY A 121 -14.74 -18.12 -40.33
C GLY A 121 -14.09 -17.11 -39.38
N VAL A 122 -14.75 -15.97 -39.18
CA VAL A 122 -14.29 -14.85 -38.36
C VAL A 122 -15.18 -14.73 -37.12
N GLU A 123 -14.58 -14.48 -35.97
CA GLU A 123 -15.29 -14.24 -34.72
C GLU A 123 -15.11 -12.80 -34.23
N LYS A 124 -16.12 -12.31 -33.51
CA LYS A 124 -16.06 -11.00 -32.87
C LYS A 124 -15.20 -11.13 -31.61
N VAL A 125 -14.15 -10.33 -31.51
CA VAL A 125 -13.36 -10.21 -30.29
C VAL A 125 -14.02 -9.19 -29.38
N ARG A 126 -14.15 -7.95 -29.87
CA ARG A 126 -14.85 -6.86 -29.19
C ARG A 126 -15.20 -5.75 -30.17
N GLN A 127 -16.14 -4.89 -29.79
CA GLN A 127 -16.38 -3.63 -30.49
C GLN A 127 -15.29 -2.61 -30.09
N ILE A 128 -14.85 -1.78 -31.04
CA ILE A 128 -13.87 -0.71 -30.79
C ILE A 128 -14.61 0.63 -30.67
N ALA A 129 -15.46 0.98 -31.64
CA ALA A 129 -16.24 2.21 -31.65
C ALA A 129 -17.35 2.15 -32.72
N ALA A 130 -18.60 2.49 -32.38
CA ALA A 130 -19.75 2.47 -33.32
C ALA A 130 -19.74 1.23 -34.23
N ASP A 131 -19.76 1.38 -35.55
CA ASP A 131 -19.72 0.26 -36.51
C ASP A 131 -18.34 -0.40 -36.69
N THR A 132 -17.37 -0.12 -35.81
CA THR A 132 -15.99 -0.62 -35.86
C THR A 132 -15.75 -1.74 -34.86
N TRP A 133 -15.24 -2.87 -35.35
CA TRP A 133 -15.05 -4.11 -34.61
C TRP A 133 -13.61 -4.61 -34.70
N LEU A 134 -13.11 -5.13 -33.59
CA LEU A 134 -11.96 -6.02 -33.59
C LEU A 134 -12.45 -7.44 -33.83
N LEU A 135 -11.99 -8.04 -34.92
CA LEU A 135 -12.36 -9.38 -35.35
C LEU A 135 -11.13 -10.29 -35.36
N ALA A 136 -11.35 -11.59 -35.23
CA ALA A 136 -10.31 -12.62 -35.30
C ALA A 136 -10.66 -13.67 -36.35
N ALA A 137 -9.77 -13.92 -37.29
CA ALA A 137 -9.92 -14.97 -38.28
C ALA A 137 -9.40 -16.31 -37.75
N ARG A 138 -10.11 -17.41 -38.01
CA ARG A 138 -9.70 -18.73 -37.50
C ARG A 138 -8.59 -19.38 -38.31
N GLU A 139 -8.61 -19.20 -39.63
CA GLU A 139 -7.74 -19.95 -40.56
C GLU A 139 -6.81 -19.06 -41.40
N MET A 140 -6.76 -17.75 -41.15
CA MET A 140 -5.89 -16.83 -41.87
C MET A 140 -5.36 -15.72 -40.97
N ASP A 141 -4.24 -15.12 -41.36
CA ASP A 141 -3.76 -13.91 -40.70
C ASP A 141 -4.69 -12.71 -40.97
N GLY A 142 -4.63 -11.75 -40.06
CA GLY A 142 -5.43 -10.53 -40.05
C GLY A 142 -5.15 -9.62 -41.23
N LEU A 143 -3.98 -9.74 -41.90
CA LEU A 143 -3.70 -9.01 -43.12
C LEU A 143 -4.50 -9.58 -44.31
N ARG A 144 -4.56 -10.90 -44.45
CA ARG A 144 -5.42 -11.56 -45.45
C ARG A 144 -6.90 -11.35 -45.14
N ALA A 145 -7.29 -11.44 -43.87
CA ALA A 145 -8.67 -11.20 -43.43
C ALA A 145 -9.10 -9.75 -43.71
N ALA A 146 -8.26 -8.76 -43.40
CA ALA A 146 -8.51 -7.36 -43.71
C ALA A 146 -8.62 -7.13 -45.22
N GLY A 147 -7.76 -7.74 -46.03
CA GLY A 147 -7.85 -7.68 -47.50
C GLY A 147 -9.16 -8.25 -48.05
N LEU A 148 -9.66 -9.34 -47.46
CA LEU A 148 -10.96 -9.91 -47.83
C LEU A 148 -12.12 -8.97 -47.44
N TYR A 149 -12.12 -8.48 -46.20
CA TYR A 149 -13.19 -7.61 -45.70
C TYR A 149 -13.22 -6.24 -46.37
N GLY A 150 -12.07 -5.70 -46.74
CA GLY A 150 -11.98 -4.43 -47.47
C GLY A 150 -12.64 -4.46 -48.85
N ASN A 151 -12.96 -5.65 -49.38
CA ASN A 151 -13.67 -5.82 -50.65
C ASN A 151 -15.18 -6.11 -50.47
N LEU A 152 -15.69 -6.18 -49.24
CA LEU A 152 -17.10 -6.43 -48.97
C LEU A 152 -17.90 -5.13 -49.03
N GLY A 153 -19.02 -5.11 -49.76
CA GLY A 153 -19.86 -3.92 -49.91
C GLY A 153 -20.51 -3.40 -48.62
N ALA A 154 -20.50 -4.20 -47.54
CA ALA A 154 -20.98 -3.79 -46.21
C ALA A 154 -19.89 -3.12 -45.35
N VAL A 155 -18.64 -3.06 -45.82
CA VAL A 155 -17.47 -2.61 -45.07
C VAL A 155 -16.96 -1.27 -45.64
N GLN A 156 -16.78 -0.27 -44.78
CA GLN A 156 -16.16 1.02 -45.14
C GLN A 156 -14.66 0.88 -45.33
N TRP A 157 -14.01 0.17 -44.40
CA TRP A 157 -12.60 -0.16 -44.45
C TRP A 157 -12.30 -1.35 -43.54
N ALA A 158 -11.23 -2.06 -43.87
CA ALA A 158 -10.67 -3.10 -43.03
C ALA A 158 -9.15 -3.03 -43.07
N GLN A 159 -8.51 -3.18 -41.92
CA GLN A 159 -7.05 -3.12 -41.77
C GLN A 159 -6.55 -4.23 -40.85
N PRO A 160 -5.33 -4.75 -41.06
CA PRO A 160 -4.73 -5.70 -40.14
C PRO A 160 -4.56 -5.08 -38.75
N ASN A 161 -4.67 -5.89 -37.70
CA ASN A 161 -4.21 -5.52 -36.37
C ASN A 161 -2.75 -5.95 -36.23
N VAL A 162 -1.85 -4.97 -36.14
CA VAL A 162 -0.40 -5.20 -36.13
C VAL A 162 0.16 -5.18 -34.71
N ILE A 163 1.26 -5.90 -34.50
CA ILE A 163 2.12 -5.82 -33.32
C ILE A 163 3.41 -5.14 -33.77
N TYR A 164 3.77 -4.00 -33.17
CA TYR A 164 5.08 -3.40 -33.35
C TYR A 164 6.13 -4.20 -32.56
N LEU A 165 7.18 -4.64 -33.25
CA LEU A 165 8.22 -5.51 -32.68
C LEU A 165 9.44 -4.75 -32.18
N ASP A 166 9.60 -3.52 -32.65
CA ASP A 166 10.65 -2.61 -32.27
C ASP A 166 9.95 -1.39 -31.65
N HIS A 167 9.72 -1.41 -30.32
CA HIS A 167 9.59 -0.17 -29.54
C HIS A 167 11.02 0.25 -29.20
N SER A 168 11.72 0.87 -30.16
CA SER A 168 12.89 1.65 -29.80
C SER A 168 12.36 3.00 -29.33
N ILE A 169 12.26 3.18 -28.02
CA ILE A 169 12.59 4.49 -27.47
C ILE A 169 13.99 4.81 -28.02
N PHE A 170 14.18 6.00 -28.57
CA PHE A 170 15.44 6.36 -29.20
C PHE A 170 16.53 6.38 -28.13
N ASN A 171 17.31 5.30 -28.03
CA ASN A 171 18.49 5.25 -27.17
C ASN A 171 19.70 5.43 -28.09
N SER A 172 20.37 6.57 -27.99
CA SER A 172 21.59 6.81 -28.76
C SER A 172 22.61 5.72 -28.48
N ASN A 173 23.37 5.33 -29.50
CA ASN A 173 24.48 4.37 -29.36
C ASN A 173 25.78 5.00 -28.80
N ASP A 174 25.74 6.29 -28.47
CA ASP A 174 26.87 7.09 -28.04
C ASP A 174 27.41 6.64 -26.68
N THR A 175 28.73 6.81 -26.49
CA THR A 175 29.46 6.13 -25.41
C THR A 175 28.98 6.55 -24.01
N TYR A 176 28.59 7.81 -23.82
CA TYR A 176 28.17 8.38 -22.54
C TYR A 176 26.67 8.66 -22.45
N TYR A 177 25.87 8.21 -23.42
CA TYR A 177 24.43 8.48 -23.42
C TYR A 177 23.73 8.00 -22.15
N ALA A 178 24.09 6.83 -21.63
CA ALA A 178 23.56 6.30 -20.38
C ALA A 178 23.84 7.19 -19.15
N SER A 179 24.85 8.05 -19.23
CA SER A 179 25.20 9.02 -18.18
C SER A 179 24.50 10.37 -18.35
N GLN A 180 23.83 10.62 -19.48
CA GLN A 180 23.11 11.87 -19.74
C GLN A 180 21.72 11.86 -19.10
N TRP A 181 21.69 12.00 -17.77
CA TRP A 181 20.45 11.97 -17.00
C TRP A 181 19.42 13.00 -17.47
N ALA A 182 19.84 14.15 -17.99
CA ALA A 182 18.95 15.17 -18.54
C ALA A 182 18.12 14.69 -19.75
N HIS A 183 18.61 13.69 -20.50
CA HIS A 183 17.85 13.05 -21.57
C HIS A 183 16.89 12.00 -21.03
N LYS A 184 17.40 11.17 -20.10
CA LYS A 184 16.68 10.10 -19.44
C LYS A 184 17.31 9.77 -18.08
N ASN A 185 16.63 10.09 -17.01
CA ASN A 185 17.01 9.81 -15.64
C ASN A 185 16.35 8.50 -15.20
N THR A 186 17.16 7.47 -15.04
CA THR A 186 16.74 6.14 -14.60
C THR A 186 17.09 5.90 -13.13
N GLY A 187 17.42 6.95 -12.37
CA GLY A 187 18.08 6.84 -11.08
C GLY A 187 19.53 6.35 -11.20
N GLN A 188 20.18 6.62 -12.34
CA GLN A 188 21.57 6.25 -12.56
C GLN A 188 22.52 7.02 -11.64
N THR A 189 23.73 6.48 -11.48
CA THR A 189 24.80 7.19 -10.78
C THR A 189 25.31 8.35 -11.63
N VAL A 190 25.25 9.56 -11.10
CA VAL A 190 25.67 10.80 -11.75
C VAL A 190 26.81 11.45 -10.96
N ALA A 191 27.85 11.90 -11.66
CA ALA A 191 28.91 12.71 -11.07
C ALA A 191 28.37 14.11 -10.73
N ASN A 192 28.64 14.61 -9.53
CA ASN A 192 28.01 15.85 -9.04
C ASN A 192 28.97 17.05 -8.93
N GLY A 193 30.27 16.84 -9.10
CA GLY A 193 31.28 17.89 -8.95
C GLY A 193 31.39 18.47 -7.54
N ALA A 194 30.97 17.72 -6.52
CA ALA A 194 31.06 18.11 -5.12
C ALA A 194 32.52 18.34 -4.68
N ALA A 195 32.73 19.04 -3.55
CA ALA A 195 34.06 19.22 -2.97
C ALA A 195 34.51 17.95 -2.22
N ASP A 196 35.81 17.86 -1.92
CA ASP A 196 36.35 16.77 -1.10
C ASP A 196 35.65 16.70 0.26
N GLY A 197 35.31 15.48 0.69
CA GLY A 197 34.57 15.23 1.93
C GLY A 197 33.07 15.04 1.75
N TYR A 198 32.53 15.32 0.57
CA TYR A 198 31.16 14.94 0.18
C TYR A 198 31.15 13.73 -0.77
N PRO A 199 30.02 13.01 -0.90
CA PRO A 199 29.84 12.02 -1.95
C PRO A 199 30.11 12.66 -3.33
N GLN A 200 30.97 12.04 -4.13
CA GLN A 200 31.35 12.55 -5.47
C GLN A 200 30.37 12.13 -6.57
N THR A 201 29.42 11.27 -6.21
CA THR A 201 28.36 10.80 -7.08
C THR A 201 27.06 10.67 -6.31
N VAL A 202 25.94 10.88 -6.99
CA VAL A 202 24.59 10.73 -6.44
C VAL A 202 23.73 9.85 -7.36
N GLN A 203 22.60 9.38 -6.85
CA GLN A 203 21.56 8.73 -7.65
C GLN A 203 20.32 9.60 -7.59
N GLY A 204 19.95 10.18 -8.73
CA GLY A 204 18.77 11.03 -8.87
C GLY A 204 17.46 10.28 -8.73
N PHE A 205 16.34 11.00 -8.85
CA PHE A 205 15.02 10.39 -8.97
C PHE A 205 14.78 10.00 -10.42
N ALA A 206 14.33 8.76 -10.64
CA ALA A 206 13.91 8.37 -11.98
C ALA A 206 12.79 9.30 -12.47
N ASP A 207 12.77 9.59 -13.78
CA ASP A 207 11.83 10.52 -14.43
C ASP A 207 12.06 12.01 -14.12
N ALA A 208 13.06 12.32 -13.27
CA ALA A 208 13.51 13.69 -13.07
C ALA A 208 14.42 14.14 -14.23
N ASP A 209 13.87 14.27 -15.45
CA ASP A 209 14.57 14.61 -16.70
C ASP A 209 13.67 15.32 -17.74
N MET A 210 14.14 15.58 -18.97
CA MET A 210 13.36 16.35 -19.95
C MET A 210 12.48 15.54 -20.90
N ASP A 211 12.38 14.22 -20.75
CA ASP A 211 11.68 13.33 -21.69
C ASP A 211 12.21 13.43 -23.15
N VAL A 212 13.53 13.52 -23.33
CA VAL A 212 14.12 13.76 -24.66
C VAL A 212 13.94 12.54 -25.58
N ASP A 213 14.11 11.32 -25.07
CA ASP A 213 13.94 10.08 -25.84
C ASP A 213 12.52 10.00 -26.43
N GLU A 214 11.54 10.35 -25.61
CA GLU A 214 10.12 10.35 -25.90
C GLU A 214 9.81 11.46 -26.92
N ALA A 215 10.38 12.66 -26.76
CA ALA A 215 10.26 13.76 -27.72
C ALA A 215 10.78 13.36 -29.11
N TRP A 216 11.98 12.78 -29.18
CA TRP A 216 12.55 12.27 -30.42
C TRP A 216 11.68 11.21 -31.08
N THR A 217 11.14 10.29 -30.28
CA THR A 217 10.20 9.27 -30.75
C THR A 217 8.94 9.90 -31.34
N ALA A 218 8.38 10.92 -30.68
CA ALA A 218 7.20 11.65 -31.15
C ALA A 218 7.46 12.36 -32.49
N MET A 219 8.60 13.05 -32.64
CA MET A 219 8.99 13.72 -33.89
C MET A 219 9.22 12.73 -35.03
N GLN A 220 9.93 11.63 -34.78
CA GLN A 220 10.22 10.60 -35.79
C GLN A 220 8.96 9.90 -36.30
N ASN A 221 7.97 9.70 -35.42
CA ASN A 221 6.66 9.17 -35.82
C ASN A 221 5.95 10.07 -36.84
N GLN A 222 6.26 11.37 -36.85
CA GLN A 222 5.79 12.34 -37.84
C GLN A 222 6.76 12.53 -39.01
N GLY A 223 7.90 11.83 -39.01
CA GLY A 223 8.94 11.95 -40.03
C GLY A 223 9.78 13.22 -39.91
N ILE A 224 9.82 13.84 -38.72
CA ILE A 224 10.58 15.06 -38.43
C ILE A 224 11.87 14.65 -37.71
N GLN A 225 13.02 15.18 -38.16
CA GLN A 225 14.29 14.96 -37.47
C GLN A 225 14.50 16.02 -36.37
N PRO A 226 14.91 15.62 -35.15
CA PRO A 226 15.08 16.54 -34.03
C PRO A 226 16.12 17.64 -34.26
N GLY A 227 15.68 18.88 -34.49
CA GLY A 227 16.56 20.03 -34.76
C GLY A 227 16.82 20.31 -36.24
N GLU A 228 16.33 19.48 -37.17
CA GLU A 228 16.65 19.65 -38.60
C GLU A 228 16.10 20.98 -39.16
N GLY A 229 16.97 21.69 -39.90
CA GLY A 229 16.62 22.96 -40.52
C GLY A 229 16.68 24.17 -39.58
N ILE A 230 17.08 23.97 -38.32
CA ILE A 230 17.22 25.04 -37.33
C ILE A 230 18.68 25.44 -37.16
N LEU A 231 18.94 26.75 -37.17
CA LEU A 231 20.25 27.32 -36.87
C LEU A 231 20.26 27.93 -35.45
N ILE A 232 21.19 27.48 -34.61
CA ILE A 232 21.36 27.99 -33.25
C ILE A 232 22.63 28.85 -33.19
N GLY A 233 22.48 30.13 -32.88
CA GLY A 233 23.57 31.05 -32.60
C GLY A 233 24.07 30.87 -31.17
N VAL A 234 25.29 30.36 -31.01
CA VAL A 234 25.92 30.12 -29.70
C VAL A 234 26.79 31.32 -29.37
N ILE A 235 26.22 32.26 -28.60
CA ILE A 235 26.87 33.50 -28.19
C ILE A 235 27.60 33.24 -26.87
N ASP A 236 28.88 32.84 -26.97
CA ASP A 236 29.64 32.28 -25.85
C ASP A 236 31.16 32.45 -26.05
N SER A 237 32.01 31.57 -25.52
CA SER A 237 33.47 31.56 -25.71
C SER A 237 33.94 31.06 -27.07
N GLY A 238 33.00 30.68 -27.93
CA GLY A 238 33.23 30.00 -29.21
C GLY A 238 32.81 28.53 -29.17
N ILE A 239 33.07 27.80 -30.25
CA ILE A 239 32.93 26.34 -30.30
C ILE A 239 34.20 25.76 -30.92
N GLU A 240 34.77 24.68 -30.36
CA GLU A 240 35.88 24.00 -31.01
C GLU A 240 35.43 23.40 -32.35
N LEU A 241 35.81 24.05 -33.45
CA LEU A 241 35.29 23.78 -34.80
C LEU A 241 35.66 22.37 -35.29
N ALA A 242 36.74 21.81 -34.75
CA ALA A 242 37.27 20.50 -35.11
C ALA A 242 36.83 19.37 -34.17
N HIS A 243 36.06 19.67 -33.10
CA HIS A 243 35.65 18.67 -32.13
C HIS A 243 34.93 17.51 -32.84
N PRO A 244 35.33 16.24 -32.59
CA PRO A 244 34.86 15.11 -33.37
C PRO A 244 33.34 14.94 -33.34
N ASP A 245 32.70 15.33 -32.23
CA ASP A 245 31.27 15.22 -31.97
C ASP A 245 30.43 16.44 -32.43
N LEU A 246 31.09 17.54 -32.85
CA LEU A 246 30.42 18.80 -33.19
C LEU A 246 30.70 19.29 -34.62
N LYS A 247 31.85 18.92 -35.21
CA LYS A 247 32.29 19.44 -36.52
C LYS A 247 31.27 19.28 -37.66
N SER A 248 30.41 18.26 -37.61
CA SER A 248 29.37 18.03 -38.62
C SER A 248 28.19 18.99 -38.48
N ARG A 249 28.07 19.64 -37.32
CA ARG A 249 26.96 20.50 -36.88
C ARG A 249 27.29 21.98 -37.06
N ILE A 250 28.58 22.35 -37.10
CA ILE A 250 29.03 23.72 -37.36
C ILE A 250 28.56 24.21 -38.74
N ALA A 251 27.68 25.22 -38.78
CA ALA A 251 27.15 25.81 -40.00
C ALA A 251 28.21 26.62 -40.76
N ASP A 252 28.99 27.38 -40.01
CA ASP A 252 30.01 28.33 -40.45
C ASP A 252 31.06 28.46 -39.34
N PRO A 253 32.34 28.77 -39.65
CA PRO A 253 33.35 29.03 -38.63
C PRO A 253 32.98 30.14 -37.64
N GLY A 254 32.02 31.01 -37.98
CA GLY A 254 31.52 32.04 -37.09
C GLY A 254 32.48 33.22 -37.01
N ARG A 255 32.39 33.99 -35.92
CA ARG A 255 33.17 35.21 -35.74
C ARG A 255 33.52 35.49 -34.29
N ASP A 256 34.70 36.08 -34.09
CA ASP A 256 35.18 36.63 -32.82
C ASP A 256 34.84 38.11 -32.69
N PHE A 257 34.27 38.48 -31.55
CA PHE A 257 33.94 39.85 -31.14
C PHE A 257 34.73 40.28 -29.91
N THR A 258 35.61 39.43 -29.38
CA THR A 258 36.48 39.79 -28.28
C THR A 258 37.63 40.70 -28.75
N PRO A 259 38.34 41.39 -27.83
CA PRO A 259 39.45 42.27 -28.19
C PRO A 259 40.63 41.58 -28.90
N ASP A 260 40.75 40.25 -28.82
CA ASP A 260 41.77 39.50 -29.57
C ASP A 260 41.43 39.38 -31.08
N ASN A 261 40.15 39.58 -31.43
CA ASN A 261 39.53 39.63 -32.76
C ASN A 261 40.12 38.60 -33.72
N GLN A 262 40.11 37.33 -33.31
CA GLN A 262 40.46 36.23 -34.21
C GLN A 262 39.46 36.13 -35.37
N LYS A 263 39.85 35.43 -36.45
CA LYS A 263 39.07 35.42 -37.70
C LYS A 263 37.77 34.62 -37.61
N ASP A 264 37.62 33.74 -36.64
CA ASP A 264 36.54 32.77 -36.50
C ASP A 264 36.12 32.60 -35.03
N GLY A 265 35.02 31.90 -34.80
CA GLY A 265 34.50 31.63 -33.46
C GLY A 265 35.06 30.36 -32.83
N ASN A 266 36.30 29.96 -33.14
CA ASN A 266 36.90 28.77 -32.53
C ASN A 266 37.16 28.97 -31.03
N ASP A 267 36.75 27.99 -30.23
CA ASP A 267 36.90 28.04 -28.78
C ASP A 267 38.32 27.73 -28.31
N ILE A 268 38.77 28.48 -27.30
CA ILE A 268 40.05 28.27 -26.60
C ILE A 268 39.87 28.27 -25.08
N GLN A 269 38.63 28.44 -24.59
CA GLN A 269 38.27 28.48 -23.18
C GLN A 269 37.51 27.20 -22.76
N GLY A 270 36.65 26.67 -23.65
CA GLY A 270 35.94 25.41 -23.48
C GLY A 270 34.47 25.52 -23.05
N HIS A 271 34.06 26.66 -22.50
CA HIS A 271 32.68 26.85 -22.01
C HIS A 271 31.64 26.74 -23.14
N GLY A 272 31.84 27.45 -24.25
CA GLY A 272 30.94 27.41 -25.39
C GLY A 272 30.95 26.06 -26.12
N THR A 273 32.09 25.33 -26.10
CA THR A 273 32.15 23.94 -26.56
C THR A 273 31.30 23.01 -25.70
N ALA A 274 31.30 23.15 -24.38
CA ALA A 274 30.42 22.38 -23.50
C ALA A 274 28.94 22.71 -23.69
N VAL A 275 28.61 23.99 -23.92
CA VAL A 275 27.25 24.43 -24.27
C VAL A 275 26.80 23.81 -25.61
N ALA A 276 27.68 23.78 -26.61
CA ALA A 276 27.42 23.18 -27.92
C ALA A 276 27.11 21.68 -27.85
N GLY A 277 27.78 20.94 -26.97
CA GLY A 277 27.52 19.51 -26.76
C GLY A 277 26.10 19.22 -26.28
N VAL A 278 25.60 19.98 -25.31
CA VAL A 278 24.23 19.86 -24.80
C VAL A 278 23.22 20.15 -25.91
N LEU A 279 23.49 21.17 -26.74
CA LEU A 279 22.58 21.59 -27.81
C LEU A 279 22.44 20.52 -28.90
N ALA A 280 23.57 20.14 -29.51
CA ALA A 280 23.54 19.48 -30.81
C ALA A 280 24.76 18.57 -31.07
N ALA A 281 25.40 17.99 -30.04
CA ALA A 281 26.33 16.89 -30.28
C ALA A 281 25.67 15.81 -31.16
N GLU A 282 26.45 15.27 -32.08
CA GLU A 282 25.95 14.37 -33.11
C GLU A 282 25.52 13.03 -32.51
N ALA A 283 24.20 12.80 -32.43
CA ALA A 283 23.66 11.53 -31.95
C ALA A 283 23.96 10.35 -32.90
N ASP A 284 24.03 9.15 -32.33
CA ASP A 284 24.18 7.85 -32.99
C ASP A 284 25.47 7.66 -33.79
N ASN A 285 26.53 8.40 -33.47
CA ASN A 285 27.83 8.29 -34.13
C ASN A 285 28.79 7.34 -33.39
N GLY A 286 28.40 6.82 -32.22
CA GLY A 286 29.17 5.88 -31.40
C GLY A 286 30.29 6.56 -30.60
N LEU A 287 30.29 7.89 -30.52
CA LEU A 287 31.25 8.71 -29.80
C LEU A 287 30.49 9.45 -28.70
N GLY A 288 31.17 9.76 -27.60
CA GLY A 288 30.75 10.89 -26.78
C GLY A 288 29.31 10.90 -26.27
N VAL A 289 28.64 12.01 -26.54
CA VAL A 289 27.32 12.39 -26.03
C VAL A 289 26.37 12.68 -27.18
N ALA A 290 25.07 12.60 -26.94
CA ALA A 290 24.07 13.12 -27.87
C ALA A 290 23.61 14.51 -27.41
N GLY A 291 23.50 15.47 -28.32
CA GLY A 291 22.82 16.73 -28.04
C GLY A 291 21.33 16.57 -28.18
N ILE A 292 20.54 17.43 -27.53
CA ILE A 292 19.07 17.36 -27.49
C ILE A 292 18.43 17.62 -28.87
N ALA A 293 19.05 18.49 -29.68
CA ALA A 293 18.68 18.79 -31.05
C ALA A 293 19.81 18.36 -32.01
N PRO A 294 20.08 17.05 -32.14
CA PRO A 294 21.28 16.54 -32.80
C PRO A 294 21.34 16.85 -34.29
N TYR A 295 20.23 17.26 -34.93
CA TYR A 295 20.20 17.69 -36.34
C TYR A 295 20.26 19.21 -36.54
N ALA A 296 20.27 20.00 -35.46
CA ALA A 296 20.46 21.44 -35.53
C ALA A 296 21.87 21.79 -36.02
N ARG A 297 21.98 22.97 -36.64
CA ARG A 297 23.26 23.55 -37.02
C ARG A 297 23.66 24.63 -36.02
N LEU A 298 24.95 24.77 -35.77
CA LEU A 298 25.49 25.72 -34.79
C LEU A 298 26.28 26.83 -35.49
N LEU A 299 26.03 28.08 -35.10
CA LEU A 299 26.84 29.24 -35.45
C LEU A 299 27.65 29.69 -34.22
N PRO A 300 28.98 29.48 -34.20
CA PRO A 300 29.84 29.98 -33.15
C PRO A 300 29.91 31.51 -33.16
N VAL A 301 29.53 32.17 -32.07
CA VAL A 301 29.61 33.62 -31.92
C VAL A 301 30.40 33.93 -30.66
N LYS A 302 31.69 34.21 -30.84
CA LYS A 302 32.62 34.30 -29.71
C LYS A 302 32.63 35.71 -29.13
N ILE A 303 32.17 35.83 -27.89
CA ILE A 303 32.16 37.07 -27.09
C ILE A 303 33.02 36.96 -25.83
N ASN A 304 33.52 35.76 -25.49
CA ASN A 304 34.39 35.53 -24.34
C ASN A 304 35.64 34.75 -24.75
N SER A 305 36.72 34.95 -24.00
CA SER A 305 37.97 34.20 -24.14
C SER A 305 38.68 34.13 -22.79
N SER A 306 39.74 33.33 -22.70
CA SER A 306 40.63 33.30 -21.52
C SER A 306 41.30 34.65 -21.20
N TRP A 307 41.26 35.61 -22.13
CA TRP A 307 41.92 36.93 -22.00
C TRP A 307 40.95 38.07 -21.70
N GLY A 308 39.64 37.81 -21.73
CA GLY A 308 38.59 38.81 -21.49
C GLY A 308 37.39 38.63 -22.41
N SER A 309 36.38 39.47 -22.17
CA SER A 309 35.13 39.53 -22.92
C SER A 309 35.15 40.62 -24.00
N ALA A 310 34.22 40.54 -24.94
CA ALA A 310 33.79 41.68 -25.74
C ALA A 310 33.26 42.80 -24.82
N ASP A 311 33.30 44.05 -25.33
CA ASP A 311 32.61 45.17 -24.69
C ASP A 311 31.11 45.18 -25.07
N ASP A 312 30.31 46.01 -24.41
CA ASP A 312 28.86 46.08 -24.64
C ASP A 312 28.49 46.29 -26.12
N ALA A 313 29.29 47.07 -26.85
CA ALA A 313 29.08 47.32 -28.28
C ALA A 313 29.40 46.05 -29.09
N GLY A 314 30.50 45.37 -28.80
CA GLY A 314 30.86 44.09 -29.41
C GLY A 314 29.83 42.99 -29.13
N ILE A 315 29.26 42.95 -27.92
CA ILE A 315 28.16 42.03 -27.59
C ILE A 315 26.90 42.35 -28.40
N ALA A 316 26.52 43.63 -28.49
CA ALA A 316 25.39 44.04 -29.32
C ALA A 316 25.60 43.72 -30.81
N GLU A 317 26.81 43.92 -31.33
CA GLU A 317 27.20 43.54 -32.70
C GLU A 317 27.19 42.02 -32.89
N ALA A 318 27.60 41.25 -31.89
CA ALA A 318 27.57 39.79 -31.91
C ALA A 318 26.13 39.25 -31.98
N ILE A 319 25.22 39.82 -31.18
CA ILE A 319 23.78 39.52 -31.23
C ILE A 319 23.24 39.87 -32.62
N ASP A 320 23.53 41.07 -33.13
CA ASP A 320 23.08 41.50 -34.46
C ASP A 320 23.60 40.60 -35.57
N TYR A 321 24.87 40.21 -35.51
CA TYR A 321 25.46 39.24 -36.42
C TYR A 321 24.74 37.90 -36.39
N ALA A 322 24.47 37.36 -35.21
CA ALA A 322 23.87 36.03 -35.05
C ALA A 322 22.48 35.93 -35.70
N TRP A 323 21.59 36.91 -35.43
CA TRP A 323 20.24 36.88 -36.01
C TRP A 323 20.22 37.29 -37.49
N GLN A 324 21.11 38.19 -37.92
CA GLN A 324 21.22 38.59 -39.33
C GLN A 324 21.83 37.49 -40.22
N PHE A 325 22.70 36.65 -39.65
CA PHE A 325 23.19 35.44 -40.33
C PHE A 325 22.04 34.45 -40.60
N GLY A 326 21.00 34.48 -39.77
CA GLY A 326 19.80 33.67 -39.91
C GLY A 326 19.56 32.69 -38.76
N SER A 327 20.18 32.92 -37.59
CA SER A 327 19.91 32.07 -36.42
C SER A 327 18.43 32.12 -36.04
N ASP A 328 17.85 30.95 -35.81
CA ASP A 328 16.48 30.80 -35.33
C ASP A 328 16.39 30.93 -33.80
N VAL A 329 17.39 30.38 -33.11
CA VAL A 329 17.53 30.39 -31.65
C VAL A 329 18.86 31.04 -31.30
N LEU A 330 18.86 31.93 -30.30
CA LEU A 330 20.07 32.50 -29.71
C LEU A 330 20.20 31.98 -28.28
N THR A 331 21.26 31.22 -28.02
CA THR A 331 21.58 30.68 -26.68
C THR A 331 22.69 31.52 -26.06
N ASN A 332 22.47 31.95 -24.82
CA ASN A 332 23.34 32.88 -24.11
C ASN A 332 23.58 32.36 -22.69
N SER A 333 24.64 31.59 -22.52
CA SER A 333 25.06 31.03 -21.22
C SER A 333 26.02 31.98 -20.49
N TRP A 334 25.68 33.26 -20.44
CA TRP A 334 26.45 34.32 -19.81
C TRP A 334 25.53 35.35 -19.15
N SER A 335 26.03 36.03 -18.12
CA SER A 335 25.30 37.04 -17.36
C SER A 335 26.27 37.95 -16.59
N GLY A 336 25.75 38.95 -15.87
CA GLY A 336 26.50 39.63 -14.81
C GLY A 336 27.07 41.00 -15.17
N THR A 337 26.53 41.66 -16.20
CA THR A 337 26.82 43.08 -16.46
C THR A 337 25.77 43.98 -15.83
N ASP A 338 26.11 45.26 -15.62
CA ASP A 338 25.11 46.30 -15.40
C ASP A 338 24.13 46.37 -16.58
N TYR A 339 22.98 47.02 -16.35
CA TYR A 339 22.02 47.26 -17.43
C TYR A 339 22.68 48.03 -18.58
N SER A 340 22.61 47.46 -19.78
CA SER A 340 23.15 48.07 -20.99
C SER A 340 22.06 48.25 -22.04
N GLN A 341 21.75 49.51 -22.38
CA GLN A 341 20.70 49.82 -23.35
C GLN A 341 21.04 49.28 -24.74
N VAL A 342 22.32 49.29 -25.14
CA VAL A 342 22.72 48.83 -26.49
C VAL A 342 22.54 47.32 -26.66
N ILE A 343 22.79 46.54 -25.59
CA ILE A 343 22.52 45.10 -25.57
C ILE A 343 21.01 44.85 -25.58
N ALA A 344 20.24 45.57 -24.75
CA ALA A 344 18.78 45.46 -24.74
C ALA A 344 18.15 45.78 -26.12
N ASP A 345 18.63 46.83 -26.79
CA ASP A 345 18.17 47.19 -28.13
C ASP A 345 18.53 46.12 -29.18
N ALA A 346 19.69 45.47 -29.08
CA ALA A 346 20.10 44.40 -29.99
C ALA A 346 19.24 43.14 -29.79
N LEU A 347 18.97 42.76 -28.54
CA LEU A 347 18.07 41.66 -28.20
C LEU A 347 16.65 41.94 -28.70
N ASN A 348 16.14 43.16 -28.51
CA ASN A 348 14.84 43.56 -29.04
C ASN A 348 14.78 43.47 -30.58
N ARG A 349 15.84 43.87 -31.29
CA ARG A 349 15.94 43.69 -32.76
C ARG A 349 15.92 42.21 -33.14
N ALA A 350 16.69 41.36 -32.46
CA ALA A 350 16.68 39.93 -32.72
C ALA A 350 15.28 39.32 -32.48
N LYS A 351 14.62 39.70 -31.39
CA LYS A 351 13.28 39.26 -30.99
C LYS A 351 12.17 39.75 -31.93
N THR A 352 12.33 40.90 -32.60
CA THR A 352 11.28 41.49 -33.44
C THR A 352 11.53 41.37 -34.95
N GLN A 353 12.80 41.35 -35.38
CA GLN A 353 13.18 41.35 -36.81
C GLN A 353 13.76 40.01 -37.26
N GLY A 354 14.29 39.21 -36.33
CA GLY A 354 14.82 37.88 -36.60
C GLY A 354 13.81 36.99 -37.31
N ARG A 355 14.30 36.00 -38.07
CA ARG A 355 13.47 35.01 -38.78
C ARG A 355 12.36 35.63 -39.66
N GLY A 356 12.65 36.76 -40.30
CA GLY A 356 11.70 37.46 -41.17
C GLY A 356 10.54 38.13 -40.43
N GLY A 357 10.79 38.63 -39.22
CA GLY A 357 9.78 39.29 -38.38
C GLY A 357 9.02 38.35 -37.42
N LYS A 358 9.35 37.06 -37.39
CA LYS A 358 8.83 36.11 -36.38
C LYS A 358 9.58 36.19 -35.05
N GLY A 359 10.77 36.79 -35.06
CA GLY A 359 11.66 36.88 -33.92
C GLY A 359 12.51 35.64 -33.72
N CYS A 360 13.78 35.82 -33.37
CA CYS A 360 14.59 34.73 -32.80
C CYS A 360 14.03 34.33 -31.43
N VAL A 361 14.13 33.05 -31.08
CA VAL A 361 13.93 32.59 -29.70
C VAL A 361 15.22 32.88 -28.94
N ILE A 362 15.15 33.70 -27.90
CA ILE A 362 16.34 34.17 -27.19
C ILE A 362 16.30 33.62 -25.78
N VAL A 363 17.31 32.83 -25.42
CA VAL A 363 17.38 32.14 -24.13
C VAL A 363 18.63 32.59 -23.38
N PHE A 364 18.49 32.89 -22.10
CA PHE A 364 19.56 33.36 -21.22
C PHE A 364 19.61 32.56 -19.91
N SER A 365 20.82 32.28 -19.44
CA SER A 365 21.06 31.78 -18.08
C SER A 365 20.74 32.84 -17.03
N SER A 366 20.08 32.48 -15.93
CA SER A 366 19.65 33.44 -14.89
C SER A 366 20.78 33.98 -14.00
N GLY A 367 21.92 33.27 -13.91
CA GLY A 367 23.04 33.56 -13.00
C GLY A 367 23.33 32.39 -12.03
N ASN A 368 24.45 32.45 -11.31
CA ASN A 368 25.01 31.31 -10.55
C ASN A 368 25.34 31.62 -9.07
N GLU A 369 24.90 32.77 -8.58
CA GLU A 369 25.12 33.25 -7.23
C GLU A 369 24.15 32.57 -6.25
N GLY A 370 22.94 32.25 -6.71
CA GLY A 370 21.90 31.59 -5.93
C GLY A 370 20.91 32.55 -5.28
N HIS A 371 20.90 33.84 -5.65
CA HIS A 371 20.01 34.84 -5.04
C HIS A 371 18.68 35.01 -5.79
N GLY A 372 17.70 35.60 -5.10
CA GLY A 372 16.38 35.97 -5.62
C GLY A 372 16.35 37.16 -6.59
N THR A 373 17.44 37.42 -7.31
CA THR A 373 17.50 38.38 -8.42
C THR A 373 18.02 37.70 -9.68
N VAL A 374 17.27 37.78 -10.79
CA VAL A 374 17.72 37.32 -12.10
C VAL A 374 18.73 38.33 -12.67
N SER A 375 19.86 37.85 -13.18
CA SER A 375 20.93 38.71 -13.70
C SER A 375 20.56 39.32 -15.05
N PHE A 376 21.12 40.49 -15.38
CA PHE A 376 21.06 41.01 -16.75
C PHE A 376 22.02 40.21 -17.66
N PRO A 377 21.65 39.94 -18.93
CA PRO A 377 20.41 40.33 -19.63
C PRO A 377 19.16 39.46 -19.39
N ALA A 378 19.27 38.34 -18.67
CA ALA A 378 18.16 37.40 -18.47
C ALA A 378 16.91 38.04 -17.85
N ARG A 379 17.04 39.09 -17.02
CA ARG A 379 15.89 39.82 -16.44
C ARG A 379 15.08 40.69 -17.41
N LEU A 380 15.45 40.73 -18.70
CA LEU A 380 14.68 41.47 -19.70
C LEU A 380 13.42 40.68 -20.07
N SER A 381 12.30 41.37 -20.29
CA SER A 381 11.04 40.74 -20.70
C SER A 381 11.06 40.12 -22.10
N ASP A 382 12.04 40.51 -22.93
CA ASP A 382 12.13 40.10 -24.35
C ASP A 382 12.87 38.77 -24.54
N VAL A 383 13.32 38.13 -23.45
CA VAL A 383 14.09 36.88 -23.47
C VAL A 383 13.46 35.83 -22.56
N ILE A 384 13.93 34.58 -22.67
CA ILE A 384 13.56 33.47 -21.80
C ILE A 384 14.67 33.29 -20.76
N ALA A 385 14.36 33.52 -19.48
CA ALA A 385 15.28 33.38 -18.36
C ALA A 385 15.27 31.96 -17.78
N VAL A 386 16.43 31.32 -17.73
CA VAL A 386 16.57 29.91 -17.37
C VAL A 386 17.43 29.71 -16.12
N GLY A 387 16.80 29.19 -15.08
CA GLY A 387 17.45 28.72 -13.86
C GLY A 387 17.88 27.26 -13.98
N ALA A 388 18.46 26.71 -12.91
CA ALA A 388 19.01 25.36 -12.91
C ALA A 388 18.23 24.44 -11.96
N SER A 389 17.94 23.22 -12.42
CA SER A 389 17.46 22.10 -11.60
C SER A 389 18.43 20.90 -11.65
N ASN A 390 18.48 20.12 -10.58
CA ASN A 390 19.34 18.93 -10.49
C ASN A 390 18.55 17.63 -10.79
N MET A 391 19.25 16.50 -10.71
CA MET A 391 18.72 15.15 -10.97
C MET A 391 17.68 14.64 -9.94
N PHE A 392 17.25 15.47 -9.01
CA PHE A 392 16.23 15.18 -8.00
C PHE A 392 14.98 16.04 -8.17
N ASP A 393 14.87 16.79 -9.27
CA ASP A 393 13.91 17.88 -9.45
C ASP A 393 13.94 18.85 -8.27
N GLU A 394 15.11 19.39 -8.00
CA GLU A 394 15.27 20.49 -7.06
C GLU A 394 15.89 21.66 -7.80
N LYS A 395 15.45 22.89 -7.48
CA LYS A 395 16.21 24.06 -7.89
C LYS A 395 17.63 23.91 -7.34
N LYS A 396 18.63 24.07 -8.19
CA LYS A 396 20.02 24.02 -7.76
C LYS A 396 20.33 25.16 -6.79
N ASN A 397 20.83 24.80 -5.62
CA ASN A 397 21.24 25.71 -4.55
C ASN A 397 22.36 25.07 -3.73
N GLN A 398 22.94 25.81 -2.78
CA GLN A 398 24.05 25.33 -1.95
C GLN A 398 23.61 24.21 -0.99
N GLY A 399 22.32 24.03 -0.69
CA GLY A 399 21.78 22.95 0.15
C GLY A 399 21.10 21.81 -0.61
N SER A 400 21.19 21.74 -1.94
CA SER A 400 20.47 20.70 -2.71
C SER A 400 21.03 19.28 -2.50
N ARG A 401 20.24 18.24 -2.76
CA ARG A 401 20.60 16.82 -2.52
C ARG A 401 21.74 16.28 -3.38
N ASP A 402 22.20 17.06 -4.37
CA ASP A 402 23.35 16.73 -5.20
C ASP A 402 24.71 16.89 -4.50
N PHE A 403 24.76 17.39 -3.26
CA PHE A 403 26.01 17.62 -2.50
C PHE A 403 27.00 18.64 -3.11
N ASN A 404 26.69 19.26 -4.24
CA ASN A 404 27.50 20.32 -4.81
C ASN A 404 27.18 21.65 -4.13
N ARG A 405 27.97 22.00 -3.12
CA ARG A 405 27.76 23.21 -2.32
C ARG A 405 28.26 24.50 -3.01
N LYS A 406 28.99 24.41 -4.14
CA LYS A 406 29.83 25.50 -4.67
C LYS A 406 29.08 26.69 -5.28
N TRP A 407 27.83 26.52 -5.70
CA TRP A 407 27.06 27.52 -6.42
C TRP A 407 25.54 27.21 -6.38
N GLY A 408 24.70 28.18 -6.77
CA GLY A 408 23.25 28.03 -6.89
C GLY A 408 22.69 28.81 -8.08
N GLY A 409 21.59 28.36 -8.70
CA GLY A 409 20.99 29.12 -9.80
C GLY A 409 20.25 30.36 -9.29
N ASN A 410 20.39 31.52 -9.93
CA ASN A 410 19.58 32.69 -9.58
C ASN A 410 18.10 32.46 -9.91
N TYR A 411 17.25 33.14 -9.17
CA TYR A 411 15.81 33.02 -9.27
C TYR A 411 15.16 34.39 -9.03
N GLY A 412 13.85 34.52 -9.22
CA GLY A 412 13.18 35.82 -9.10
C GLY A 412 11.94 35.94 -9.97
N ALA A 413 11.33 37.13 -9.96
CA ALA A 413 10.08 37.40 -10.67
C ALA A 413 10.20 37.28 -12.20
N GLU A 414 11.41 37.41 -12.73
CA GLU A 414 11.70 37.33 -14.16
C GLU A 414 12.04 35.91 -14.64
N LEU A 415 12.10 34.92 -13.75
CA LEU A 415 12.48 33.55 -14.10
C LEU A 415 11.36 32.85 -14.90
N ASP A 416 11.65 32.34 -16.10
CA ASP A 416 10.67 31.60 -16.89
C ASP A 416 10.66 30.11 -16.57
N LEU A 417 11.84 29.47 -16.56
CA LEU A 417 11.97 28.01 -16.48
C LEU A 417 13.20 27.63 -15.66
N VAL A 418 13.24 26.38 -15.22
CA VAL A 418 14.48 25.71 -14.83
C VAL A 418 14.79 24.57 -15.80
N ALA A 419 16.06 24.21 -15.90
CA ALA A 419 16.47 23.07 -16.71
C ALA A 419 17.69 22.35 -16.10
N PRO A 420 17.98 21.12 -16.55
CA PRO A 420 19.05 20.30 -16.00
C PRO A 420 20.43 20.97 -15.93
N THR A 421 21.15 20.71 -14.84
CA THR A 421 22.55 21.09 -14.62
C THR A 421 23.40 19.90 -14.16
N LEU A 422 24.71 20.04 -13.97
CA LEU A 422 25.60 18.92 -13.59
C LEU A 422 25.44 17.75 -14.57
N VAL A 423 25.66 18.04 -15.86
CA VAL A 423 25.40 17.13 -16.97
C VAL A 423 26.68 16.67 -17.65
N TYR A 424 26.55 15.56 -18.37
CA TYR A 424 27.56 15.08 -19.31
C TYR A 424 27.46 15.85 -20.64
N THR A 425 28.58 16.37 -21.14
CA THR A 425 28.66 17.11 -22.41
C THR A 425 30.08 17.04 -23.01
N THR A 426 30.30 17.70 -24.15
CA THR A 426 31.63 17.84 -24.79
C THR A 426 32.55 18.78 -24.00
N ASP A 427 33.85 18.66 -24.22
CA ASP A 427 34.90 19.53 -23.70
C ASP A 427 35.90 19.84 -24.84
N LEU A 428 36.86 20.75 -24.64
CA LEU A 428 37.94 20.89 -25.63
C LEU A 428 38.77 19.61 -25.69
N VAL A 429 39.12 19.17 -26.89
CA VAL A 429 39.86 17.92 -27.11
C VAL A 429 41.18 17.88 -26.32
N GLY A 430 41.38 16.79 -25.59
CA GLY A 430 42.64 16.44 -24.95
C GLY A 430 42.94 17.15 -23.64
N GLN A 431 44.00 17.97 -23.60
CA GLN A 431 44.48 18.64 -22.36
C GLN A 431 44.08 20.11 -22.29
N ALA A 432 43.42 20.61 -23.34
CA ALA A 432 42.97 21.99 -23.41
C ALA A 432 41.64 22.21 -22.67
N GLY A 433 40.87 21.14 -22.45
CA GLY A 433 39.58 21.16 -21.78
C GLY A 433 39.66 21.33 -20.27
N PHE A 434 38.48 21.37 -19.64
CA PHE A 434 38.33 21.33 -18.20
C PHE A 434 38.94 20.06 -17.60
N ASP A 435 38.76 18.93 -18.28
CA ASP A 435 39.32 17.63 -17.90
C ASP A 435 40.28 17.09 -18.96
N ALA A 436 41.08 16.10 -18.57
CA ALA A 436 41.94 15.35 -19.48
C ALA A 436 41.11 14.39 -20.35
N GLY A 437 40.47 14.91 -21.39
CA GLY A 437 39.58 14.18 -22.30
C GLY A 437 38.89 15.10 -23.30
N ASP A 438 37.91 14.57 -24.01
CA ASP A 438 37.10 15.33 -24.99
C ASP A 438 35.68 15.62 -24.45
N TYR A 439 35.41 15.25 -23.19
CA TYR A 439 34.08 15.31 -22.58
C TYR A 439 34.16 15.67 -21.11
N LYS A 440 33.12 16.33 -20.63
CA LYS A 440 32.95 16.75 -19.25
C LYS A 440 31.71 16.11 -18.63
N ASP A 441 31.86 15.54 -17.44
CA ASP A 441 30.82 14.79 -16.73
C ASP A 441 30.07 15.58 -15.64
N THR A 442 30.56 16.77 -15.30
CA THR A 442 29.98 17.64 -14.26
C THR A 442 29.82 19.08 -14.75
N PHE A 443 29.49 19.28 -16.03
CA PHE A 443 29.26 20.63 -16.54
C PHE A 443 28.02 21.22 -15.86
N GLY A 444 28.22 22.30 -15.11
CA GLY A 444 27.24 22.86 -14.19
C GLY A 444 26.84 24.30 -14.54
N GLY A 445 26.26 24.98 -13.57
CA GLY A 445 25.72 26.33 -13.73
C GLY A 445 24.34 26.33 -14.39
N THR A 446 23.71 27.51 -14.38
CA THR A 446 22.63 27.86 -15.31
C THR A 446 23.12 27.91 -16.75
N SER A 447 24.44 27.95 -16.96
CA SER A 447 25.09 27.75 -18.26
C SER A 447 24.88 26.35 -18.85
N ALA A 448 24.71 25.32 -18.00
CA ALA A 448 24.29 24.00 -18.45
C ALA A 448 22.78 23.95 -18.71
N ALA A 449 21.97 24.70 -17.96
CA ALA A 449 20.52 24.72 -18.09
C ALA A 449 20.01 25.46 -19.34
N CYS A 450 20.58 26.63 -19.64
CA CYS A 450 20.24 27.47 -20.80
C CYS A 450 20.23 26.71 -22.16
N PRO A 451 21.24 25.89 -22.51
CA PRO A 451 21.21 25.12 -23.76
C PRO A 451 20.13 24.04 -23.81
N HIS A 452 19.70 23.49 -22.66
CA HIS A 452 18.59 22.52 -22.65
C HIS A 452 17.28 23.17 -23.13
N VAL A 453 16.97 24.37 -22.65
CA VAL A 453 15.80 25.14 -23.11
C VAL A 453 15.97 25.59 -24.57
N SER A 454 17.16 26.04 -24.94
CA SER A 454 17.47 26.45 -26.33
C SER A 454 17.30 25.32 -27.34
N ALA A 455 17.77 24.11 -26.99
CA ALA A 455 17.59 22.95 -27.85
C ALA A 455 16.12 22.53 -27.90
N THR A 456 15.38 22.60 -26.80
CA THR A 456 13.92 22.34 -26.80
C THR A 456 13.17 23.33 -27.69
N ALA A 457 13.55 24.62 -27.69
CA ALA A 457 13.03 25.60 -28.65
C ALA A 457 13.34 25.21 -30.10
N ALA A 458 14.54 24.66 -30.38
CA ALA A 458 14.87 24.15 -31.69
C ALA A 458 14.03 22.92 -32.07
N LEU A 459 13.68 22.04 -31.13
CA LEU A 459 12.74 20.94 -31.38
C LEU A 459 11.35 21.45 -31.76
N ILE A 460 10.82 22.43 -31.02
CA ILE A 460 9.53 23.11 -31.32
C ILE A 460 9.56 23.71 -32.73
N LEU A 461 10.61 24.46 -33.08
CA LEU A 461 10.71 25.10 -34.39
C LEU A 461 10.95 24.12 -35.54
N SER A 462 11.54 22.95 -35.27
CA SER A 462 11.66 21.86 -36.25
C SER A 462 10.30 21.25 -36.58
N VAL A 463 9.37 21.28 -35.61
CA VAL A 463 7.97 20.89 -35.82
C VAL A 463 7.23 21.95 -36.64
N ASP A 464 7.26 23.20 -36.18
CA ASP A 464 6.61 24.31 -36.88
C ASP A 464 7.51 25.56 -36.96
N PRO A 465 8.20 25.77 -38.11
CA PRO A 465 9.02 26.95 -38.31
C PRO A 465 8.20 28.24 -38.52
N ALA A 466 6.86 28.16 -38.59
CA ALA A 466 5.98 29.32 -38.68
C ALA A 466 5.79 30.06 -37.34
N LEU A 467 6.01 29.38 -36.21
CA LEU A 467 5.82 29.94 -34.88
C LEU A 467 6.68 31.19 -34.65
N THR A 468 6.09 32.18 -34.00
CA THR A 468 6.81 33.36 -33.50
C THR A 468 7.60 33.00 -32.24
N SER A 469 8.57 33.84 -31.90
CA SER A 469 9.35 33.68 -30.66
C SER A 469 8.46 33.64 -29.41
N ASP A 470 7.40 34.45 -29.36
CA ASP A 470 6.45 34.45 -28.23
C ASP A 470 5.66 33.15 -28.14
N GLN A 471 5.21 32.60 -29.28
CA GLN A 471 4.50 31.32 -29.30
C GLN A 471 5.39 30.16 -28.85
N VAL A 472 6.69 30.19 -29.18
CA VAL A 472 7.64 29.18 -28.69
C VAL A 472 7.82 29.31 -27.18
N GLN A 473 7.94 30.53 -26.64
CA GLN A 473 8.02 30.78 -25.20
C GLN A 473 6.74 30.29 -24.48
N GLU A 474 5.56 30.61 -25.01
CA GLU A 474 4.28 30.13 -24.47
C GLU A 474 4.21 28.59 -24.45
N ILE A 475 4.66 27.92 -25.52
CA ILE A 475 4.72 26.45 -25.56
C ILE A 475 5.64 25.91 -24.47
N LEU A 476 6.85 26.45 -24.33
CA LEU A 476 7.84 26.01 -23.33
C LEU A 476 7.31 26.19 -21.89
N GLN A 477 6.68 27.32 -21.60
CA GLN A 477 6.11 27.62 -20.28
C GLN A 477 4.90 26.70 -19.97
N ALA A 478 4.03 26.49 -20.97
CA ALA A 478 2.85 25.65 -20.81
C ALA A 478 3.16 24.14 -20.77
N SER A 479 4.31 23.72 -21.28
CA SER A 479 4.76 22.32 -21.28
C SER A 479 5.68 21.97 -20.11
N ALA A 480 6.02 22.91 -19.24
CA ALA A 480 6.99 22.67 -18.18
C ALA A 480 6.43 21.75 -17.09
N ASP A 481 7.24 20.78 -16.66
CA ASP A 481 6.93 19.91 -15.53
C ASP A 481 7.02 20.69 -14.23
N LYS A 482 5.98 20.59 -13.41
CA LYS A 482 5.94 21.29 -12.13
C LYS A 482 6.86 20.57 -11.15
N ILE A 483 7.73 21.33 -10.48
CA ILE A 483 8.58 20.77 -9.43
C ILE A 483 7.81 20.82 -8.12
N ASP A 484 7.37 19.65 -7.66
CA ASP A 484 6.35 19.47 -6.61
C ASP A 484 6.72 20.02 -5.24
N ARG A 485 8.00 20.31 -5.02
CA ARG A 485 8.50 20.88 -3.77
C ARG A 485 8.24 22.38 -3.64
N TYR A 486 7.82 23.05 -4.72
CA TYR A 486 7.55 24.47 -4.75
C TYR A 486 6.06 24.73 -4.95
N MET A 487 5.49 25.54 -4.08
CA MET A 487 4.10 25.97 -4.20
C MET A 487 3.95 26.88 -5.41
N ILE A 488 3.31 26.37 -6.46
CA ILE A 488 2.99 27.12 -7.67
C ILE A 488 1.73 27.96 -7.47
N ASP A 489 1.74 29.17 -8.02
CA ASP A 489 0.60 30.07 -7.98
C ASP A 489 -0.52 29.63 -8.95
N ALA A 490 -1.61 30.41 -9.00
CA ALA A 490 -2.75 30.10 -9.86
C ALA A 490 -2.44 30.16 -11.38
N ALA A 491 -1.33 30.80 -11.77
CA ALA A 491 -0.81 30.84 -13.13
C ALA A 491 0.16 29.67 -13.41
N GLY A 492 0.43 28.82 -12.41
CA GLY A 492 1.34 27.68 -12.52
C GLY A 492 2.81 28.09 -12.45
N TRP A 493 3.12 29.23 -11.85
CA TRP A 493 4.46 29.80 -11.74
C TRP A 493 4.93 29.87 -10.28
N ASN A 494 6.24 29.79 -10.05
CA ASN A 494 6.88 30.00 -8.76
C ASN A 494 8.22 30.74 -8.93
N LYS A 495 8.54 31.66 -8.02
CA LYS A 495 9.76 32.49 -8.11
C LYS A 495 11.07 31.71 -8.14
N HIS A 496 11.11 30.49 -7.62
CA HIS A 496 12.31 29.65 -7.52
C HIS A 496 12.54 28.79 -8.77
N VAL A 497 11.46 28.36 -9.44
CA VAL A 497 11.51 27.38 -10.54
C VAL A 497 10.83 27.85 -11.82
N GLY A 498 10.32 29.09 -11.85
CA GLY A 498 9.55 29.61 -12.96
C GLY A 498 8.25 28.83 -13.15
N TYR A 499 7.92 28.53 -14.41
CA TYR A 499 6.84 27.61 -14.77
C TYR A 499 7.19 26.13 -14.53
N GLY A 500 8.42 25.81 -14.12
CA GLY A 500 8.88 24.46 -13.84
C GLY A 500 10.08 24.03 -14.68
N ARG A 501 10.38 22.73 -14.66
CA ARG A 501 11.44 22.13 -15.47
C ARG A 501 10.98 22.04 -16.92
N VAL A 502 11.83 22.41 -17.87
CA VAL A 502 11.56 22.20 -19.30
C VAL A 502 11.29 20.70 -19.60
N ASN A 503 10.23 20.42 -20.34
CA ASN A 503 9.89 19.08 -20.84
C ASN A 503 9.87 19.11 -22.38
N ALA A 504 10.74 18.32 -23.01
CA ALA A 504 10.89 18.28 -24.46
C ALA A 504 9.73 17.54 -25.14
N LEU A 505 9.21 16.48 -24.53
CA LEU A 505 8.10 15.69 -25.10
C LEU A 505 6.84 16.53 -25.18
N GLN A 506 6.41 17.11 -24.06
CA GLN A 506 5.20 17.93 -24.00
C GLN A 506 5.32 19.17 -24.89
N ALA A 507 6.51 19.79 -24.96
CA ALA A 507 6.77 20.90 -25.86
C ALA A 507 6.57 20.51 -27.33
N VAL A 508 7.14 19.37 -27.75
CA VAL A 508 6.99 18.83 -29.11
C VAL A 508 5.54 18.46 -29.40
N GLN A 509 4.84 17.82 -28.47
CA GLN A 509 3.45 17.41 -28.65
C GLN A 509 2.52 18.63 -28.78
N LYS A 510 2.73 19.69 -27.98
CA LYS A 510 2.04 20.97 -28.12
C LYS A 510 2.31 21.60 -29.49
N ALA A 511 3.56 21.63 -29.94
CA ALA A 511 3.92 22.15 -31.26
C ALA A 511 3.27 21.35 -32.41
N LEU A 512 3.10 20.04 -32.24
CA LEU A 512 2.41 19.17 -33.20
C LEU A 512 0.87 19.32 -33.17
N GLY A 513 0.33 20.07 -32.20
CA GLY A 513 -1.11 20.16 -31.96
C GLY A 513 -1.73 18.83 -31.51
N LEU A 514 -0.93 17.97 -30.86
CA LEU A 514 -1.35 16.64 -30.42
C LEU A 514 -1.84 16.59 -28.97
N ASP A 515 -1.62 17.65 -28.18
CA ASP A 515 -1.83 17.64 -26.73
C ASP A 515 -2.99 18.51 -26.25
N GLY A 516 -3.68 17.99 -25.21
CA GLY A 516 -4.29 18.79 -24.14
C GLY A 516 -3.32 18.96 -22.98
N ASP A 517 -3.48 20.03 -22.19
CA ASP A 517 -2.57 20.42 -21.10
C ASP A 517 -2.20 19.28 -20.14
N ALA A 518 -0.92 19.23 -19.76
CA ALA A 518 -0.48 18.33 -18.71
C ALA A 518 -1.11 18.74 -17.36
N PRO A 519 -1.59 17.77 -16.59
CA PRO A 519 -2.20 18.04 -15.31
C PRO A 519 -1.23 18.59 -14.29
N SER A 520 -1.50 19.82 -13.86
CA SER A 520 -0.90 20.40 -12.67
C SER A 520 -1.76 20.11 -11.46
N PHE A 521 -1.10 19.97 -10.30
CA PHE A 521 -1.74 19.75 -9.01
C PHE A 521 -1.59 21.02 -8.16
N GLN A 522 -2.69 21.47 -7.56
CA GLN A 522 -2.68 22.52 -6.54
C GLN A 522 -3.60 22.13 -5.39
N PHE A 523 -3.04 22.01 -4.19
CA PHE A 523 -3.76 21.67 -2.96
C PHE A 523 -3.03 22.22 -1.74
N ASP A 524 -3.75 22.33 -0.62
CA ASP A 524 -3.17 22.62 0.68
C ASP A 524 -2.84 21.30 1.38
N LYS A 525 -1.55 21.07 1.74
CA LYS A 525 -1.14 19.92 2.54
C LYS A 525 -1.87 19.98 3.91
N PRO A 526 -2.44 18.86 4.41
CA PRO A 526 -2.98 18.80 5.76
C PRO A 526 -1.86 18.99 6.78
N LEU A 527 -2.12 19.82 7.79
CA LEU A 527 -1.24 19.96 8.94
C LEU A 527 -1.28 18.70 9.81
N SER A 528 -0.12 18.27 10.30
CA SER A 528 -0.01 17.20 11.28
C SER A 528 -0.68 17.61 12.60
N GLY A 529 -1.27 16.66 13.34
CA GLY A 529 -1.93 16.95 14.63
C GLY A 529 -2.82 15.81 15.15
N THR A 530 -3.65 16.10 16.15
CA THR A 530 -4.42 15.09 16.90
C THR A 530 -5.74 14.66 16.25
N ASP A 531 -6.14 15.28 15.14
CA ASP A 531 -7.46 15.01 14.55
C ASP A 531 -7.45 13.73 13.73
N THR A 532 -8.20 12.74 14.26
CA THR A 532 -8.38 11.36 13.81
C THR A 532 -9.54 11.20 12.83
N GLY A 533 -10.27 12.27 12.51
CA GLY A 533 -11.38 12.25 11.58
C GLY A 533 -10.94 12.12 10.12
N ASP A 534 -11.94 11.88 9.25
CA ASP A 534 -11.72 11.85 7.80
C ASP A 534 -11.14 13.20 7.32
N ARG A 535 -10.05 13.13 6.55
CA ARG A 535 -9.44 14.31 5.93
C ARG A 535 -9.98 14.48 4.52
N SER A 536 -10.57 15.64 4.25
CA SER A 536 -10.93 16.03 2.89
C SER A 536 -9.81 16.86 2.28
N LEU A 537 -9.31 16.43 1.13
CA LEU A 537 -8.30 17.12 0.34
C LEU A 537 -8.96 17.60 -0.95
N THR A 538 -8.82 18.88 -1.31
CA THR A 538 -9.23 19.33 -2.64
C THR A 538 -8.00 19.60 -3.46
N VAL A 539 -7.93 18.91 -4.59
CA VAL A 539 -6.82 19.00 -5.53
C VAL A 539 -7.36 19.56 -6.83
N ASN A 540 -6.79 20.66 -7.27
CA ASN A 540 -7.05 21.15 -8.61
C ASN A 540 -6.16 20.36 -9.57
N ILE A 541 -6.77 19.51 -10.40
CA ILE A 541 -6.14 18.78 -11.49
C ILE A 541 -6.62 19.44 -12.78
N ARG A 542 -5.74 20.19 -13.45
CA ARG A 542 -6.09 20.91 -14.68
C ARG A 542 -5.76 20.09 -15.91
N ASP A 543 -6.78 19.55 -16.59
CA ASP A 543 -6.60 18.89 -17.88
C ASP A 543 -7.74 19.31 -18.83
N GLU A 544 -7.38 19.90 -19.97
CA GLU A 544 -8.33 20.35 -21.00
C GLU A 544 -9.04 19.18 -21.70
N SER A 545 -8.44 17.99 -21.72
CA SER A 545 -9.04 16.77 -22.23
C SER A 545 -9.99 16.10 -21.21
N GLY A 546 -9.82 16.46 -19.93
CA GLY A 546 -10.54 16.00 -18.76
C GLY A 546 -10.10 14.61 -18.29
N MET A 547 -9.92 14.46 -16.98
CA MET A 547 -9.51 13.19 -16.37
C MET A 547 -10.58 12.11 -16.46
N ASP A 548 -10.17 10.91 -16.86
CA ASP A 548 -11.00 9.69 -16.82
C ASP A 548 -10.86 8.97 -15.47
N GLU A 549 -9.69 9.06 -14.85
CA GLU A 549 -9.41 8.46 -13.54
C GLU A 549 -8.59 9.44 -12.70
N ALA A 550 -9.05 9.71 -11.49
CA ALA A 550 -8.28 10.47 -10.50
C ALA A 550 -8.38 9.71 -9.18
N LEU A 551 -7.23 9.42 -8.58
CA LEU A 551 -7.12 8.63 -7.36
C LEU A 551 -6.20 9.31 -6.37
N LEU A 552 -6.55 9.22 -5.10
CA LEU A 552 -5.64 9.43 -3.99
C LEU A 552 -5.15 8.08 -3.52
N PHE A 553 -3.85 7.83 -3.63
CA PHE A 553 -3.22 6.67 -3.01
C PHE A 553 -2.70 7.05 -1.63
N TYR A 554 -2.92 6.19 -0.65
CA TYR A 554 -2.42 6.38 0.69
C TYR A 554 -2.06 5.05 1.35
N ARG A 555 -1.08 5.08 2.23
CA ARG A 555 -0.77 4.01 3.17
C ARG A 555 -0.48 4.60 4.53
N THR A 556 -0.48 3.74 5.53
CA THR A 556 -0.40 4.15 6.93
C THR A 556 0.68 3.36 7.63
N THR A 557 1.43 4.02 8.49
CA THR A 557 2.34 3.38 9.43
C THR A 557 1.81 3.65 10.84
N TYR A 558 1.43 2.59 11.54
CA TYR A 558 0.95 2.66 12.92
C TYR A 558 1.82 1.74 13.77
N ARG A 559 2.50 2.29 14.79
CA ARG A 559 3.44 1.56 15.66
C ARG A 559 4.46 0.69 14.91
N GLY A 560 5.01 1.24 13.83
CA GLY A 560 5.98 0.56 12.97
C GLY A 560 5.38 -0.50 12.03
N GLN A 561 4.07 -0.76 12.08
CA GLN A 561 3.38 -1.63 11.13
C GLN A 561 2.92 -0.80 9.93
N VAL A 562 3.47 -1.12 8.75
CA VAL A 562 3.14 -0.45 7.48
C VAL A 562 2.00 -1.19 6.79
N SER A 563 0.92 -0.49 6.48
CA SER A 563 -0.19 -1.04 5.69
C SER A 563 0.12 -1.07 4.19
N GLY A 564 -0.58 -1.92 3.45
CA GLY A 564 -0.54 -1.89 1.99
C GLY A 564 -1.17 -0.61 1.44
N TRP A 565 -0.73 -0.17 0.26
CA TRP A 565 -1.33 0.96 -0.45
C TRP A 565 -2.82 0.73 -0.69
N LYS A 566 -3.61 1.73 -0.32
CA LYS A 566 -5.04 1.86 -0.61
C LYS A 566 -5.24 3.02 -1.57
N SER A 567 -6.36 3.04 -2.28
CA SER A 567 -6.74 4.14 -3.16
C SER A 567 -8.17 4.57 -2.90
N SER A 568 -8.44 5.87 -2.92
CA SER A 568 -9.77 6.45 -2.91
C SER A 568 -10.02 7.28 -4.18
N GLY A 569 -11.20 7.14 -4.76
CA GLY A 569 -11.66 8.05 -5.82
C GLY A 569 -12.17 9.37 -5.25
N PRO A 570 -12.44 10.36 -6.10
CA PRO A 570 -12.96 11.64 -5.67
C PRO A 570 -14.36 11.50 -5.06
N LEU A 571 -14.58 12.14 -3.92
CA LEU A 571 -15.88 12.38 -3.29
C LEU A 571 -16.77 13.28 -4.16
N SER A 572 -16.17 14.29 -4.80
CA SER A 572 -16.85 15.23 -5.67
C SER A 572 -15.90 15.80 -6.71
N VAL A 573 -16.46 16.25 -7.83
CA VAL A 573 -15.72 16.89 -8.92
C VAL A 573 -16.46 18.16 -9.33
N SER A 574 -15.74 19.29 -9.36
CA SER A 574 -16.26 20.58 -9.81
C SER A 574 -15.25 21.28 -10.71
N GLY A 575 -15.43 21.16 -12.03
CA GLY A 575 -14.44 21.66 -12.98
C GLY A 575 -13.12 20.88 -12.83
N SER A 576 -12.02 21.60 -12.61
CA SER A 576 -10.70 21.02 -12.32
C SER A 576 -10.51 20.60 -10.86
N ALA A 577 -11.47 20.86 -9.95
CA ALA A 577 -11.32 20.53 -8.54
C ALA A 577 -11.85 19.12 -8.24
N TYR A 578 -10.97 18.27 -7.70
CA TYR A 578 -11.25 16.90 -7.26
C TYR A 578 -11.09 16.84 -5.74
N SER A 579 -12.17 16.50 -5.03
CA SER A 579 -12.11 16.35 -3.58
C SER A 579 -11.93 14.88 -3.23
N PHE A 580 -10.92 14.53 -2.45
CA PHE A 580 -10.62 13.17 -2.00
C PHE A 580 -10.78 13.04 -0.50
N SER A 581 -10.96 11.81 -0.02
CA SER A 581 -10.93 11.50 1.41
C SER A 581 -9.74 10.61 1.72
N ILE A 582 -8.98 10.99 2.74
CA ILE A 582 -8.22 10.02 3.54
C ILE A 582 -9.11 9.66 4.71
N PRO A 583 -9.57 8.41 4.82
CA PRO A 583 -10.38 7.98 5.95
C PRO A 583 -9.66 8.25 7.27
N GLY A 584 -10.44 8.44 8.33
CA GLY A 584 -9.94 8.65 9.68
C GLY A 584 -8.92 7.59 10.05
N GLN A 585 -7.79 8.05 10.59
CA GLN A 585 -6.70 7.19 11.01
C GLN A 585 -6.68 7.11 12.52
N GLN A 586 -6.11 6.01 13.01
CA GLN A 586 -5.86 5.87 14.44
C GLN A 586 -4.88 6.96 14.88
N TRP A 587 -5.00 7.38 16.13
CA TRP A 587 -3.97 8.20 16.76
C TRP A 587 -2.62 7.45 16.71
N GLU A 588 -1.48 8.15 16.66
CA GLU A 588 -0.13 7.61 16.33
C GLU A 588 0.06 7.08 14.90
N THR A 589 -0.71 7.57 13.93
CA THR A 589 -0.56 7.14 12.53
C THR A 589 0.24 8.14 11.71
N MET A 590 1.32 7.70 11.07
CA MET A 590 1.92 8.40 9.94
C MET A 590 1.18 8.00 8.66
N VAL A 591 0.80 8.97 7.85
CA VAL A 591 0.11 8.75 6.57
C VAL A 591 1.00 9.25 5.44
N GLU A 592 1.34 8.35 4.54
CA GLU A 592 2.01 8.67 3.28
C GLU A 592 0.98 8.61 2.17
N TYR A 593 0.93 9.65 1.35
CA TYR A 593 -0.04 9.73 0.27
C TYR A 593 0.51 10.44 -0.97
N TYR A 594 -0.08 10.12 -2.12
CA TYR A 594 0.20 10.76 -3.39
C TYR A 594 -1.04 10.75 -4.28
N PHE A 595 -1.09 11.68 -5.21
CA PHE A 595 -2.17 11.76 -6.18
C PHE A 595 -1.77 11.08 -7.48
N PHE A 596 -2.74 10.44 -8.11
CA PHE A 596 -2.60 9.83 -9.42
C PHE A 596 -3.74 10.33 -10.32
N GLY A 597 -3.40 10.69 -11.55
CA GLY A 597 -4.37 11.06 -12.59
C GLY A 597 -4.11 10.26 -13.85
N ARG A 598 -5.18 9.87 -14.55
CA ARG A 598 -5.13 9.39 -15.92
C ARG A 598 -6.17 10.09 -16.78
N ASP A 599 -5.72 10.66 -17.89
CA ASP A 599 -6.60 11.31 -18.85
C ASP A 599 -7.29 10.32 -19.81
N LYS A 600 -8.19 10.84 -20.65
CA LYS A 600 -8.91 10.08 -21.69
C LYS A 600 -8.02 9.42 -22.74
N THR A 601 -6.82 9.94 -22.92
CA THR A 601 -5.85 9.44 -23.90
C THR A 601 -4.97 8.33 -23.31
N GLY A 602 -5.05 8.12 -22.00
CA GLY A 602 -4.30 7.12 -21.25
C GLY A 602 -2.97 7.62 -20.69
N ARG A 603 -2.71 8.94 -20.72
CA ARG A 603 -1.53 9.55 -20.09
C ARG A 603 -1.70 9.53 -18.57
N GLU A 604 -0.69 9.03 -17.87
CA GLU A 604 -0.65 8.93 -16.40
C GLU A 604 0.20 10.06 -15.83
N VAL A 605 -0.21 10.59 -14.68
CA VAL A 605 0.55 11.57 -13.90
C VAL A 605 0.46 11.25 -12.41
N THR A 606 1.49 11.66 -11.67
CA THR A 606 1.46 11.62 -10.20
C THR A 606 1.88 12.94 -9.59
N PHE A 607 1.44 13.17 -8.36
CA PHE A 607 2.00 14.21 -7.50
C PHE A 607 2.28 13.64 -6.11
N PRO A 608 3.55 13.69 -5.63
CA PRO A 608 4.72 14.14 -6.38
C PRO A 608 5.05 13.26 -7.60
N ILE A 609 5.82 13.79 -8.54
CA ILE A 609 6.28 13.19 -9.79
C ILE A 609 7.22 12.01 -9.48
N GLY A 610 7.33 11.09 -10.44
CA GLY A 610 8.19 9.90 -10.35
C GLY A 610 7.50 8.65 -9.82
N GLY A 611 6.18 8.68 -9.65
CA GLY A 611 5.34 7.51 -9.38
C GLY A 611 4.57 7.05 -10.61
N ASP A 612 3.89 5.90 -10.51
CA ASP A 612 2.91 5.44 -11.50
C ASP A 612 1.72 4.79 -10.80
N SER A 613 0.77 4.24 -11.57
CA SER A 613 -0.39 3.52 -11.03
C SER A 613 -0.07 2.29 -10.16
N LYS A 614 1.22 1.92 -9.99
CA LYS A 614 1.70 0.73 -9.27
C LYS A 614 2.83 1.03 -8.28
N THR A 615 3.53 2.14 -8.46
CA THR A 615 4.79 2.47 -7.79
C THR A 615 4.64 3.87 -7.20
N ALA A 616 4.83 3.99 -5.90
CA ALA A 616 4.75 5.27 -5.24
C ALA A 616 5.89 6.19 -5.72
N PRO A 617 5.67 7.51 -5.74
CA PRO A 617 6.74 8.45 -6.02
C PRO A 617 7.85 8.37 -4.97
N PRO A 618 9.09 8.79 -5.29
CA PRO A 618 10.23 8.73 -4.38
C PRO A 618 10.04 9.50 -3.08
N LEU A 619 9.24 10.57 -3.11
CA LEU A 619 8.91 11.41 -1.96
C LEU A 619 7.39 11.56 -1.87
N PRO A 620 6.67 10.62 -1.25
CA PRO A 620 5.24 10.80 -0.98
C PRO A 620 5.04 11.94 0.01
N ILE A 621 3.86 12.55 0.00
CA ILE A 621 3.52 13.58 1.00
C ILE A 621 3.22 12.87 2.31
N VAL A 622 3.75 13.41 3.41
CA VAL A 622 3.59 12.84 4.75
C VAL A 622 2.83 13.80 5.65
N TYR A 623 1.90 13.26 6.45
CA TYR A 623 1.38 13.94 7.64
C TYR A 623 1.18 12.93 8.78
N HIS A 624 1.15 13.43 10.01
CA HIS A 624 1.02 12.61 11.21
C HIS A 624 -0.30 12.90 11.94
N VAL A 625 -0.96 11.83 12.41
CA VAL A 625 -2.12 11.87 13.28
C VAL A 625 -1.66 11.48 14.69
N ALA A 626 -1.21 12.44 15.49
CA ALA A 626 -0.67 12.21 16.83
C ALA A 626 -0.69 13.50 17.67
N GLU A 627 -0.47 13.38 18.98
CA GLU A 627 0.05 14.53 19.74
C GLU A 627 1.48 14.79 19.30
N LEU A 628 1.83 16.07 19.17
CA LEU A 628 3.16 16.49 18.76
C LEU A 628 3.88 17.12 19.95
N ASN A 629 5.17 16.86 20.07
CA ASN A 629 6.04 17.56 20.99
C ASN A 629 7.26 18.11 20.26
N SER A 630 7.54 19.39 20.49
CA SER A 630 8.72 20.05 19.95
C SER A 630 9.82 20.07 20.99
N ARG A 631 11.05 19.82 20.55
CA ARG A 631 12.26 19.85 21.38
C ARG A 631 13.25 20.82 20.75
N SER A 632 13.78 21.73 21.55
CA SER A 632 14.79 22.70 21.09
C SER A 632 16.20 22.21 21.39
N TYR A 633 17.07 22.31 20.39
CA TYR A 633 18.47 21.92 20.44
C TYR A 633 19.30 23.10 19.95
N ALA A 634 20.25 23.57 20.76
CA ALA A 634 21.12 24.69 20.39
C ALA A 634 22.55 24.21 20.16
N SER A 635 23.21 24.75 19.13
CA SER A 635 24.61 24.42 18.89
C SER A 635 25.51 24.98 19.99
N ALA A 636 26.46 24.15 20.42
CA ALA A 636 27.55 24.55 21.30
C ALA A 636 28.82 24.94 20.52
N ASP A 637 28.85 24.71 19.21
CA ASP A 637 29.98 24.96 18.32
C ASP A 637 29.84 26.34 17.66
N VAL A 638 29.62 27.37 18.48
CA VAL A 638 29.45 28.77 18.10
C VAL A 638 30.09 29.69 19.15
N PRO A 639 30.59 30.89 18.78
CA PRO A 639 30.53 31.47 17.44
C PRO A 639 31.56 30.89 16.47
N VAL A 640 31.17 30.71 15.21
CA VAL A 640 32.08 30.38 14.10
C VAL A 640 32.28 31.65 13.29
N SER A 641 33.49 32.22 13.30
CA SER A 641 33.79 33.50 12.62
C SER A 641 34.75 33.30 11.46
N TRP A 642 34.67 34.19 10.47
CA TRP A 642 35.50 34.14 9.28
C TRP A 642 35.93 35.50 8.75
N GLU A 643 36.99 35.47 7.95
CA GLU A 643 37.63 36.64 7.32
C GLU A 643 37.94 36.41 5.83
N ASN A 644 37.66 35.23 5.26
CA ASN A 644 38.00 34.89 3.87
C ASN A 644 36.73 34.54 3.07
N ALA A 645 36.59 35.13 1.88
CA ALA A 645 35.56 34.76 0.91
C ALA A 645 35.79 33.35 0.30
N ASN A 646 34.77 32.80 -0.36
CA ASN A 646 34.77 31.50 -1.06
C ASN A 646 35.09 30.29 -0.21
N THR A 647 34.78 30.36 1.07
CA THR A 647 34.99 29.26 2.00
C THR A 647 33.68 28.89 2.67
N PHE A 648 33.44 27.60 2.82
CA PHE A 648 32.33 27.11 3.63
C PHE A 648 32.72 27.14 5.10
N TYR A 649 31.92 27.83 5.88
CA TYR A 649 32.00 27.86 7.33
C TYR A 649 30.85 27.05 7.88
N SER A 650 31.13 26.18 8.85
CA SER A 650 30.10 25.29 9.38
C SER A 650 30.17 25.25 10.89
N SER A 651 28.99 25.09 11.48
CA SER A 651 28.80 24.78 12.89
C SER A 651 27.95 23.52 12.97
N THR A 652 28.24 22.64 13.93
CA THR A 652 27.47 21.40 14.11
C THR A 652 26.61 21.41 15.36
N LEU A 653 25.57 20.59 15.34
CA LEU A 653 24.64 20.35 16.43
C LEU A 653 24.41 18.85 16.55
N ASP A 654 24.93 18.25 17.61
CA ASP A 654 24.78 16.82 17.86
C ASP A 654 23.49 16.54 18.64
N ILE A 655 22.55 15.85 18.01
CA ILE A 655 21.30 15.40 18.63
C ILE A 655 21.42 13.92 18.98
N LYS A 656 21.14 13.56 20.24
CA LYS A 656 21.21 12.17 20.73
C LYS A 656 19.85 11.47 20.73
N ASP A 657 18.78 12.24 20.82
CA ASP A 657 17.41 11.72 20.74
C ASP A 657 17.14 11.25 19.30
N ASP A 658 16.59 10.05 19.15
CA ASP A 658 16.34 9.41 17.86
C ASP A 658 14.83 9.19 17.64
N PHE A 659 14.21 10.08 16.87
CA PHE A 659 12.80 10.04 16.51
C PHE A 659 12.60 10.39 15.04
N SER A 660 11.41 10.08 14.52
CA SER A 660 11.00 10.51 13.17
C SER A 660 10.60 11.97 13.25
N ILE A 661 11.18 12.79 12.38
CA ILE A 661 10.89 14.22 12.31
C ILE A 661 9.51 14.42 11.69
N VAL A 662 8.69 15.25 12.34
CA VAL A 662 7.38 15.68 11.83
C VAL A 662 7.48 17.07 11.21
N ASP A 663 8.33 17.92 11.77
CA ASP A 663 8.56 19.30 11.35
C ASP A 663 9.91 19.82 11.92
N VAL A 664 10.53 20.79 11.25
CA VAL A 664 11.82 21.40 11.60
C VAL A 664 11.75 22.92 11.49
N ASN A 665 11.96 23.60 12.62
CA ASN A 665 12.20 25.04 12.66
C ASN A 665 13.66 25.35 12.96
N ALA A 666 14.31 26.17 12.14
CA ALA A 666 15.71 26.55 12.33
C ALA A 666 15.81 28.02 12.70
N THR A 667 16.35 28.33 13.88
CA THR A 667 16.57 29.71 14.31
C THR A 667 18.05 30.05 14.25
N VAL A 668 18.40 31.15 13.58
CA VAL A 668 19.79 31.58 13.38
C VAL A 668 20.03 33.01 13.85
N ASP A 669 21.23 33.26 14.36
CA ASP A 669 21.81 34.58 14.59
C ASP A 669 23.16 34.63 13.86
N ILE A 670 23.20 35.32 12.73
CA ILE A 670 24.37 35.41 11.85
C ILE A 670 24.60 36.89 11.55
N SER A 671 25.84 37.34 11.73
CA SER A 671 26.24 38.72 11.42
C SER A 671 27.33 38.78 10.37
N GLY A 672 27.36 39.87 9.60
CA GLY A 672 28.27 40.09 8.48
C GLY A 672 27.49 40.72 7.34
N GLN A 673 28.02 40.90 6.14
CA GLN A 673 27.14 41.31 5.03
C GLN A 673 26.35 40.08 4.57
N ILE A 674 25.19 39.84 5.18
CA ILE A 674 24.36 38.66 4.90
C ILE A 674 23.87 38.59 3.45
N GLN A 675 23.98 39.70 2.72
CA GLN A 675 23.80 39.78 1.27
C GLN A 675 24.85 39.00 0.47
N ASP A 676 25.89 38.49 1.14
CA ASP A 676 26.98 37.67 0.60
C ASP A 676 26.90 36.21 1.09
N PHE A 677 25.88 35.88 1.91
CA PHE A 677 25.81 34.59 2.59
C PHE A 677 24.74 33.68 1.99
N ALA A 678 25.11 32.44 1.71
CA ALA A 678 24.17 31.34 1.50
C ALA A 678 24.23 30.37 2.68
N VAL A 679 23.10 30.18 3.37
CA VAL A 679 22.96 29.35 4.56
C VAL A 679 22.21 28.07 4.20
N ALA A 680 22.81 26.93 4.50
CA ALA A 680 22.23 25.61 4.33
C ALA A 680 22.17 24.85 5.65
N LEU A 681 21.04 24.18 5.89
CA LEU A 681 20.86 23.22 6.97
C LEU A 681 20.96 21.81 6.40
N GLU A 682 21.76 20.95 7.02
CA GLU A 682 21.95 19.56 6.63
C GLU A 682 21.68 18.63 7.81
N ALA A 683 20.83 17.64 7.57
CA ALA A 683 20.50 16.57 8.50
C ALA A 683 21.58 15.48 8.51
N PRO A 684 21.64 14.62 9.54
CA PRO A 684 22.65 13.56 9.66
C PRO A 684 22.66 12.55 8.49
N SER A 685 21.54 12.40 7.79
CA SER A 685 21.42 11.57 6.59
C SER A 685 22.09 12.18 5.35
N GLY A 686 22.49 13.45 5.40
CA GLY A 686 23.01 14.22 4.28
C GLY A 686 21.92 14.93 3.46
N VAL A 687 20.63 14.73 3.79
CA VAL A 687 19.55 15.58 3.26
C VAL A 687 19.80 17.01 3.72
N ALA A 688 19.66 17.98 2.82
CA ALA A 688 19.92 19.37 3.12
C ALA A 688 18.87 20.29 2.46
N ALA A 689 18.76 21.50 3.00
CA ALA A 689 17.95 22.59 2.48
C ALA A 689 18.73 23.92 2.58
N GLY A 690 18.76 24.70 1.49
CA GLY A 690 19.27 26.08 1.53
C GLY A 690 18.21 27.02 2.10
N ILE A 691 18.28 27.32 3.40
CA ILE A 691 17.19 28.00 4.12
C ILE A 691 17.21 29.52 4.02
N LEU A 692 18.38 30.16 3.82
CA LEU A 692 18.53 31.62 3.71
C LEU A 692 19.64 31.96 2.71
N GLN A 693 19.40 32.82 1.73
CA GLN A 693 20.38 33.14 0.68
C GLN A 693 20.35 34.61 0.24
N LEU A 694 21.49 35.29 0.41
CA LEU A 694 21.84 36.55 -0.25
C LEU A 694 20.81 37.68 -0.01
N ASN A 695 20.23 37.70 1.18
CA ASN A 695 19.28 38.72 1.59
C ASN A 695 20.02 40.04 1.92
N PRO A 696 19.57 41.20 1.41
CA PRO A 696 20.27 42.48 1.61
C PRO A 696 20.30 42.84 3.10
N GLY A 697 21.47 43.17 3.65
CA GLY A 697 21.58 43.53 5.06
C GLY A 697 22.89 43.18 5.74
N THR A 698 22.88 43.31 7.05
CA THR A 698 24.02 43.15 7.95
C THR A 698 23.84 42.06 9.00
N ALA A 699 22.63 41.53 9.19
CA ALA A 699 22.41 40.40 10.08
C ALA A 699 21.07 39.65 9.87
N TYR A 700 21.13 38.34 10.09
CA TYR A 700 19.99 37.54 10.53
C TYR A 700 19.99 37.58 12.06
N SER A 701 18.96 38.17 12.67
CA SER A 701 18.89 38.43 14.11
C SER A 701 17.74 37.66 14.74
N ASN A 702 18.03 36.47 15.25
CA ASN A 702 17.02 35.54 15.75
C ASN A 702 15.93 35.29 14.68
N THR A 703 16.41 34.98 13.48
CA THR A 703 15.60 34.66 12.31
C THR A 703 15.24 33.19 12.38
N THR A 704 13.94 32.87 12.43
CA THR A 704 13.44 31.50 12.37
C THR A 704 13.00 31.21 10.94
N THR A 705 13.46 30.10 10.38
CA THR A 705 12.94 29.55 9.13
C THR A 705 12.01 28.37 9.41
N ASP A 706 10.81 28.47 8.86
CA ASP A 706 9.62 27.68 9.18
C ASP A 706 8.73 27.66 7.92
N ASP A 707 8.37 26.47 7.42
CA ASP A 707 7.58 26.33 6.18
C ASP A 707 6.15 26.86 6.35
N GLU A 708 5.61 26.83 7.56
CA GLU A 708 4.29 27.32 7.94
C GLU A 708 4.25 28.84 8.16
N ALA A 709 5.40 29.53 8.13
CA ALA A 709 5.46 30.98 8.19
C ALA A 709 4.70 31.61 7.01
N LYS A 710 4.15 32.81 7.19
CA LYS A 710 3.35 33.49 6.15
C LYS A 710 4.15 34.39 5.22
N THR A 711 5.32 34.84 5.67
CA THR A 711 6.13 35.84 4.98
C THR A 711 7.38 35.18 4.45
N PRO A 712 7.63 35.19 3.14
CA PRO A 712 8.91 34.74 2.59
C PRO A 712 10.07 35.57 3.12
N ILE A 713 11.24 34.96 3.33
CA ILE A 713 12.43 35.70 3.80
C ILE A 713 12.81 36.85 2.84
N THR A 714 12.55 36.70 1.55
CA THR A 714 12.78 37.74 0.53
C THR A 714 11.99 39.03 0.77
N ASP A 715 10.87 38.95 1.50
CA ASP A 715 10.01 40.09 1.79
C ASP A 715 10.33 40.71 3.16
N GLY A 716 11.29 40.13 3.88
CA GLY A 716 11.85 40.66 5.12
C GLY A 716 12.76 41.87 4.88
N ALA A 717 13.26 42.45 5.98
CA ALA A 717 14.20 43.58 5.93
C ALA A 717 15.24 43.47 7.05
N ASP A 718 16.44 44.01 6.80
CA ASP A 718 17.55 44.06 7.75
C ASP A 718 17.25 44.93 8.99
N PRO A 719 17.61 44.49 10.20
CA PRO A 719 17.99 43.11 10.55
C PRO A 719 16.79 42.17 10.48
N TYR A 720 16.95 41.03 9.80
CA TYR A 720 15.87 40.06 9.64
C TYR A 720 15.56 39.43 11.00
N ALA A 721 14.38 39.65 11.54
CA ALA A 721 13.98 39.15 12.85
C ALA A 721 12.55 38.62 12.81
N GLY A 722 12.32 37.44 13.41
CA GLY A 722 11.02 36.75 13.39
C GLY A 722 11.05 35.49 12.53
N SER A 723 9.85 34.93 12.26
CA SER A 723 9.67 33.71 11.48
C SER A 723 9.38 34.02 10.01
N PHE A 724 10.07 33.35 9.11
CA PHE A 724 9.98 33.50 7.66
C PHE A 724 9.97 32.15 6.96
N GLN A 725 9.32 32.09 5.79
CA GLN A 725 9.46 30.91 4.92
C GLN A 725 10.90 30.86 4.40
N PRO A 726 11.56 29.68 4.45
CA PRO A 726 12.91 29.53 3.94
C PRO A 726 12.96 29.67 2.41
N ASP A 727 14.15 29.90 1.87
CA ASP A 727 14.36 29.90 0.41
C ASP A 727 14.18 28.52 -0.23
N ASN A 728 14.42 27.45 0.53
CA ASN A 728 14.05 26.09 0.16
C ASN A 728 13.33 25.43 1.33
N ALA A 729 12.27 24.72 1.01
CA ALA A 729 11.37 24.19 2.02
C ALA A 729 12.06 23.14 2.92
N GLN A 730 11.75 23.21 4.21
CA GLN A 730 12.33 22.39 5.29
C GLN A 730 11.63 21.04 5.48
N TRP A 731 10.41 20.87 4.99
CA TRP A 731 9.69 19.58 4.92
C TRP A 731 10.43 18.49 4.16
N VAL A 732 11.54 18.81 3.48
CA VAL A 732 12.49 17.80 2.98
C VAL A 732 13.08 16.92 4.09
N PHE A 733 12.99 17.38 5.34
CA PHE A 733 13.38 16.64 6.54
C PHE A 733 12.23 15.81 7.16
N ASP A 734 10.99 15.96 6.69
CA ASP A 734 9.84 15.20 7.21
C ASP A 734 10.07 13.69 7.00
N GLY A 735 9.94 12.91 8.08
CA GLY A 735 10.19 11.48 8.08
C GLY A 735 11.65 11.07 8.25
N GLU A 736 12.61 12.00 8.19
CA GLU A 736 14.02 11.72 8.48
C GLU A 736 14.23 11.42 9.98
N ARG A 737 15.36 10.77 10.32
CA ARG A 737 15.74 10.49 11.71
C ARG A 737 16.50 11.66 12.31
N SER A 738 16.11 12.09 13.51
CA SER A 738 16.69 13.25 14.20
C SER A 738 18.12 13.04 14.70
N ALA A 739 18.50 11.80 15.04
CA ALA A 739 19.76 11.53 15.73
C ALA A 739 20.98 11.64 14.82
N GLY A 740 22.01 12.33 15.31
CA GLY A 740 23.28 12.50 14.64
C GLY A 740 23.74 13.96 14.63
N SER A 741 24.73 14.24 13.78
CA SER A 741 25.31 15.58 13.67
C SER A 741 24.58 16.36 12.59
N TRP A 742 23.80 17.36 13.00
CA TRP A 742 23.25 18.37 12.12
C TRP A 742 24.29 19.42 11.83
N LYS A 743 24.25 20.00 10.64
CA LYS A 743 25.25 20.97 10.20
C LYS A 743 24.58 22.19 9.60
N LEU A 744 24.86 23.36 10.18
CA LEU A 744 24.55 24.65 9.57
C LEU A 744 25.80 25.12 8.83
N THR A 745 25.68 25.35 7.53
CA THR A 745 26.77 25.81 6.67
C THR A 745 26.46 27.18 6.12
N VAL A 746 27.38 28.12 6.28
CA VAL A 746 27.38 29.43 5.63
C VAL A 746 28.47 29.45 4.56
N TYR A 747 28.09 29.80 3.34
CA TYR A 747 29.00 30.11 2.25
C TYR A 747 29.07 31.62 2.07
N ASP A 748 30.27 32.17 2.13
CA ASP A 748 30.57 33.59 1.89
C ASP A 748 31.05 33.76 0.45
N ASP A 749 30.30 34.46 -0.41
CA ASP A 749 30.58 34.61 -1.84
C ASP A 749 31.66 35.70 -2.13
N ILE A 750 32.15 35.78 -3.37
CA ILE A 750 33.33 36.58 -3.77
C ILE A 750 33.16 38.09 -3.66
N TYR A 751 31.92 38.59 -3.68
CA TYR A 751 31.68 39.96 -4.13
C TYR A 751 32.05 41.00 -3.07
N PHE A 752 32.05 40.63 -1.79
CA PHE A 752 32.49 41.52 -0.73
C PHE A 752 33.30 40.74 0.31
N ASN A 753 34.64 40.81 0.30
CA ASN A 753 35.41 40.24 1.42
C ASN A 753 35.16 41.03 2.72
N ASN A 754 34.18 40.60 3.52
CA ASN A 754 33.62 41.40 4.60
C ASN A 754 33.56 40.71 5.96
N GLY A 755 33.83 39.40 6.01
CA GLY A 755 33.87 38.63 7.25
C GLY A 755 32.50 38.51 7.93
N GLY A 756 32.32 37.44 8.69
CA GLY A 756 31.06 37.17 9.32
C GLY A 756 31.19 36.23 10.51
N SER A 757 30.06 35.96 11.14
CA SER A 757 30.00 35.05 12.28
C SER A 757 28.63 34.40 12.37
N ILE A 758 28.59 33.08 12.45
CA ILE A 758 27.45 32.34 13.01
C ILE A 758 27.55 32.53 14.51
N LYS A 759 26.75 33.42 15.08
CA LYS A 759 26.79 33.72 16.52
C LYS A 759 26.10 32.67 17.35
N ASN A 760 24.91 32.25 16.91
CA ASN A 760 24.11 31.19 17.50
C ASN A 760 23.22 30.56 16.43
N TRP A 761 22.86 29.30 16.65
CA TRP A 761 21.73 28.69 15.95
C TRP A 761 21.15 27.54 16.78
N SER A 762 19.87 27.26 16.54
CA SER A 762 19.15 26.17 17.19
C SER A 762 18.12 25.57 16.24
N LEU A 763 17.84 24.28 16.45
CA LEU A 763 16.73 23.58 15.82
C LEU A 763 15.65 23.35 16.85
N GLU A 764 14.41 23.62 16.49
CA GLU A 764 13.25 23.07 17.14
C GLU A 764 12.73 21.93 16.24
N LEU A 765 12.87 20.71 16.73
CA LEU A 765 12.41 19.51 16.02
C LEU A 765 11.10 19.05 16.65
N THR A 766 10.07 18.93 15.82
CA THR A 766 8.78 18.40 16.22
C THR A 766 8.74 16.91 15.93
N ALA A 767 8.32 16.11 16.90
CA ALA A 767 8.14 14.67 16.80
C ALA A 767 6.72 14.27 17.16
N MET A 768 6.32 13.05 16.79
CA MET A 768 5.21 12.41 17.47
C MET A 768 5.59 12.21 18.94
N LYS A 769 4.71 12.62 19.84
CA LYS A 769 4.87 12.37 21.27
C LYS A 769 4.68 10.88 21.50
N ASP A 770 5.65 10.25 22.19
CA ASP A 770 5.53 8.85 22.60
C ASP A 770 4.25 8.66 23.42
N ASN A 771 3.51 7.58 23.15
CA ASN A 771 2.45 7.10 24.02
C ASN A 771 2.95 6.02 24.97
N PRO A 772 3.19 6.34 26.25
CA PRO A 772 3.29 5.34 27.29
C PRO A 772 2.21 4.28 27.13
N VAL A 773 2.60 3.01 27.28
CA VAL A 773 1.60 1.93 27.41
C VAL A 773 1.04 2.03 28.83
N PRO A 774 -0.28 1.91 29.04
CA PRO A 774 -0.82 1.79 30.38
C PRO A 774 -0.16 0.59 31.06
N VAL A 775 0.21 0.72 32.33
CA VAL A 775 0.83 -0.37 33.09
C VAL A 775 -0.21 -0.95 34.02
N VAL A 776 -0.56 -2.22 33.81
CA VAL A 776 -1.45 -2.96 34.70
C VAL A 776 -0.61 -3.70 35.75
N SER A 777 -0.85 -3.36 37.00
CA SER A 777 -0.28 -4.07 38.16
C SER A 777 -1.09 -5.34 38.48
N ASP A 778 -0.51 -6.24 39.29
CA ASP A 778 -1.11 -7.52 39.69
C ASP A 778 -2.53 -7.34 40.26
N ILE A 779 -3.53 -7.80 39.51
CA ILE A 779 -4.94 -7.81 39.88
C ILE A 779 -5.19 -9.07 40.72
N PRO A 780 -5.63 -8.93 41.98
CA PRO A 780 -5.72 -10.07 42.88
C PRO A 780 -6.81 -11.04 42.44
N GLY A 781 -6.42 -12.31 42.32
CA GLY A 781 -7.36 -13.42 42.28
C GLY A 781 -8.18 -13.53 43.58
N GLN A 782 -9.30 -14.23 43.51
CA GLN A 782 -10.19 -14.43 44.66
C GLN A 782 -10.60 -15.88 44.81
N THR A 783 -10.75 -16.33 46.05
CA THR A 783 -11.28 -17.65 46.36
C THR A 783 -12.44 -17.50 47.32
N ILE A 784 -13.57 -18.10 46.97
CA ILE A 784 -14.76 -18.18 47.80
C ILE A 784 -15.20 -19.64 47.90
N ASP A 785 -16.06 -19.93 48.87
CA ASP A 785 -16.81 -21.19 48.88
C ASP A 785 -18.11 -21.01 48.10
N GLU A 786 -18.65 -22.12 47.61
CA GLU A 786 -19.94 -22.21 46.93
C GLU A 786 -21.07 -21.50 47.71
N GLY A 787 -21.98 -20.83 46.98
CA GLY A 787 -22.97 -19.89 47.55
C GLY A 787 -22.41 -18.55 48.04
N GLY A 788 -21.09 -18.36 48.02
CA GLY A 788 -20.42 -17.08 48.32
C GLY A 788 -20.55 -16.03 47.21
N SER A 789 -19.89 -14.88 47.40
CA SER A 789 -19.82 -13.81 46.39
C SER A 789 -18.43 -13.20 46.35
N PHE A 790 -17.88 -13.05 45.16
CA PHE A 790 -16.63 -12.32 44.96
C PHE A 790 -16.81 -10.83 45.28
N THR A 791 -15.75 -10.22 45.80
CA THR A 791 -15.69 -8.76 45.95
C THR A 791 -15.45 -8.10 44.60
N SER A 792 -16.11 -6.97 44.35
CA SER A 792 -15.86 -6.16 43.15
C SER A 792 -14.44 -5.59 43.17
N ILE A 793 -13.81 -5.50 42.00
CA ILE A 793 -12.45 -5.00 41.82
C ILE A 793 -12.53 -3.63 41.14
N ASP A 794 -12.02 -2.59 41.79
CA ASP A 794 -11.85 -1.27 41.17
C ASP A 794 -10.59 -1.29 40.29
N LEU A 795 -10.77 -1.41 38.98
CA LEU A 795 -9.65 -1.57 38.05
C LEU A 795 -8.78 -0.32 37.96
N ASN A 796 -9.32 0.87 38.29
CA ASN A 796 -8.51 2.10 38.31
C ASN A 796 -7.41 2.04 39.38
N ALA A 797 -7.58 1.23 40.42
CA ALA A 797 -6.55 1.04 41.44
C ALA A 797 -5.34 0.21 40.95
N TYR A 798 -5.45 -0.43 39.78
CA TYR A 798 -4.46 -1.35 39.25
C TYR A 798 -3.84 -0.91 37.93
N VAL A 799 -4.20 0.26 37.39
CA VAL A 799 -3.58 0.83 36.20
C VAL A 799 -2.92 2.15 36.53
N SER A 800 -1.82 2.42 35.85
CA SER A 800 -1.23 3.75 35.79
C SER A 800 -0.80 4.02 34.36
N ASP A 801 -1.05 5.21 33.86
CA ASP A 801 -0.61 5.63 32.54
C ASP A 801 0.21 6.93 32.61
N GLY A 802 1.21 7.05 31.74
CA GLY A 802 2.17 8.15 31.80
C GLY A 802 1.63 9.49 31.28
N ASN A 803 0.54 9.46 30.52
CA ASN A 803 -0.01 10.62 29.81
C ASN A 803 -1.55 10.72 29.83
N HIS A 804 -2.27 9.73 30.35
CA HIS A 804 -3.71 9.77 30.55
C HIS A 804 -4.08 9.54 32.02
N ALA A 805 -5.21 10.11 32.46
CA ALA A 805 -5.77 9.80 33.77
C ALA A 805 -6.39 8.39 33.77
N ASP A 806 -6.37 7.70 34.92
CA ASP A 806 -6.91 6.33 35.03
C ASP A 806 -8.39 6.23 34.58
N SER A 807 -9.17 7.31 34.75
CA SER A 807 -10.56 7.41 34.29
C SER A 807 -10.73 7.46 32.76
N GLU A 808 -9.68 7.77 32.02
CA GLU A 808 -9.64 7.79 30.55
C GLU A 808 -9.27 6.42 29.96
N ILE A 809 -8.84 5.48 30.82
CA ILE A 809 -8.50 4.12 30.44
C ILE A 809 -9.78 3.29 30.32
N SER A 810 -9.91 2.62 29.17
CA SER A 810 -10.98 1.66 28.90
C SER A 810 -10.53 0.24 29.24
N TRP A 811 -11.44 -0.61 29.70
CA TRP A 811 -11.13 -1.98 30.09
C TRP A 811 -11.96 -3.01 29.34
N SER A 812 -11.33 -4.16 29.07
CA SER A 812 -11.99 -5.36 28.54
C SER A 812 -11.54 -6.60 29.31
N TYR A 813 -12.24 -7.71 29.14
CA TYR A 813 -11.93 -8.97 29.81
C TYR A 813 -12.03 -10.17 28.85
N SER A 814 -11.34 -11.25 29.17
CA SER A 814 -11.44 -12.54 28.49
C SER A 814 -11.06 -13.70 29.42
N GLY A 815 -11.26 -14.94 28.97
CA GLY A 815 -10.86 -16.14 29.72
C GLY A 815 -11.96 -16.80 30.55
N ASN A 816 -13.12 -16.16 30.72
CA ASN A 816 -14.28 -16.77 31.37
C ASN A 816 -15.00 -17.75 30.43
N THR A 817 -15.44 -18.89 30.97
CA THR A 817 -16.29 -19.87 30.26
C THR A 817 -17.68 -19.89 30.89
N ASP A 818 -17.73 -20.02 32.21
CA ASP A 818 -18.92 -20.14 33.04
C ASP A 818 -19.11 -18.93 33.97
N LEU A 819 -18.02 -18.31 34.47
CA LEU A 819 -18.13 -17.12 35.32
C LEU A 819 -18.71 -15.93 34.53
N LEU A 820 -19.62 -15.21 35.18
CA LEU A 820 -20.23 -14.01 34.63
C LEU A 820 -19.39 -12.80 35.04
N VAL A 821 -18.85 -12.08 34.06
CA VAL A 821 -17.99 -10.90 34.26
C VAL A 821 -18.69 -9.66 33.68
N SER A 822 -18.68 -8.55 34.41
CA SER A 822 -19.08 -7.25 33.88
C SER A 822 -18.18 -6.12 34.40
N ILE A 823 -17.97 -5.09 33.58
CA ILE A 823 -17.22 -3.88 33.93
C ILE A 823 -18.15 -2.70 33.69
N ASP A 824 -18.35 -1.84 34.70
CA ASP A 824 -19.21 -0.67 34.58
C ASP A 824 -18.48 0.58 34.02
N ALA A 825 -19.20 1.70 33.88
CA ALA A 825 -18.63 2.95 33.35
C ALA A 825 -17.61 3.64 34.28
N ASN A 826 -17.47 3.17 35.52
CA ASN A 826 -16.45 3.65 36.47
C ASN A 826 -15.28 2.66 36.56
N ASN A 827 -15.18 1.68 35.65
CA ASN A 827 -14.19 0.62 35.63
C ASN A 827 -14.25 -0.32 36.87
N LEU A 828 -15.43 -0.48 37.48
CA LEU A 828 -15.64 -1.45 38.54
C LEU A 828 -15.97 -2.83 37.94
N ALA A 829 -15.05 -3.77 38.08
CA ALA A 829 -15.24 -5.15 37.63
C ALA A 829 -16.00 -5.98 38.68
N THR A 830 -16.99 -6.72 38.20
CA THR A 830 -17.76 -7.69 38.99
C THR A 830 -17.66 -9.07 38.33
N VAL A 831 -17.32 -10.07 39.14
CA VAL A 831 -17.26 -11.48 38.74
C VAL A 831 -18.25 -12.24 39.61
N SER A 832 -19.04 -13.14 39.02
CA SER A 832 -20.03 -13.91 39.76
C SER A 832 -20.16 -15.34 39.22
N PRO A 833 -20.39 -16.34 40.09
CA PRO A 833 -20.74 -17.69 39.66
C PRO A 833 -22.04 -17.70 38.86
N PRO A 834 -22.19 -18.60 37.87
CA PRO A 834 -23.42 -18.70 37.07
C PRO A 834 -24.62 -19.23 37.86
N SER A 835 -24.38 -19.95 38.96
CA SER A 835 -25.41 -20.43 39.88
C SER A 835 -24.86 -20.57 41.30
N ALA A 836 -25.74 -20.70 42.30
CA ALA A 836 -25.33 -20.89 43.68
C ALA A 836 -24.55 -22.19 43.91
N ASN A 837 -24.78 -23.21 43.08
CA ASN A 837 -24.17 -24.54 43.18
C ASN A 837 -23.04 -24.77 42.16
N TRP A 838 -22.42 -23.70 41.68
CA TRP A 838 -21.29 -23.83 40.76
C TRP A 838 -19.99 -23.83 41.54
N SER A 839 -19.18 -24.86 41.35
CA SER A 839 -17.81 -24.94 41.84
C SER A 839 -16.84 -25.10 40.68
N GLY A 840 -15.62 -24.56 40.82
CA GLY A 840 -14.66 -24.51 39.72
C GLY A 840 -13.71 -23.34 39.82
N SER A 841 -12.80 -23.23 38.86
CA SER A 841 -11.87 -22.09 38.80
C SER A 841 -11.67 -21.62 37.37
N GLU A 842 -11.67 -20.31 37.17
CA GLU A 842 -11.37 -19.67 35.88
C GLU A 842 -10.33 -18.56 36.06
N THR A 843 -9.46 -18.40 35.06
CA THR A 843 -8.51 -17.30 34.99
C THR A 843 -9.09 -16.22 34.09
N ILE A 844 -9.33 -15.04 34.64
CA ILE A 844 -9.87 -13.89 33.92
C ILE A 844 -8.73 -12.93 33.62
N THR A 845 -8.50 -12.65 32.34
CA THR A 845 -7.53 -11.65 31.90
C THR A 845 -8.23 -10.32 31.68
N PHE A 846 -7.86 -9.30 32.45
CA PHE A 846 -8.31 -7.93 32.28
C PHE A 846 -7.29 -7.16 31.45
N THR A 847 -7.76 -6.44 30.43
CA THR A 847 -6.90 -5.66 29.52
C THR A 847 -7.30 -4.19 29.60
N ALA A 848 -6.35 -3.36 30.02
CA ALA A 848 -6.46 -1.90 29.96
C ALA A 848 -6.10 -1.43 28.55
N SER A 849 -6.83 -0.43 28.04
CA SER A 849 -6.54 0.26 26.79
C SER A 849 -6.68 1.75 26.98
N ASP A 850 -5.61 2.49 26.72
CA ASP A 850 -5.64 3.95 26.73
C ASP A 850 -6.35 4.51 25.47
N PRO A 851 -6.60 5.83 25.39
CA PRO A 851 -7.14 6.49 24.20
C PRO A 851 -6.28 6.36 22.94
N GLY A 852 -4.97 6.12 23.10
CA GLY A 852 -4.02 5.81 22.04
C GLY A 852 -4.01 4.35 21.61
N ALA A 853 -4.93 3.51 22.12
CA ALA A 853 -5.01 2.07 21.88
C ALA A 853 -3.72 1.28 22.25
N ALA A 854 -2.89 1.80 23.16
CA ALA A 854 -1.89 1.01 23.86
C ALA A 854 -2.57 0.15 24.92
N THR A 855 -2.12 -1.09 25.06
CA THR A 855 -2.75 -2.07 25.94
C THR A 855 -1.74 -2.80 26.80
N ASP A 856 -2.11 -3.06 28.03
CA ASP A 856 -1.45 -4.01 28.92
C ASP A 856 -2.53 -4.83 29.66
N SER A 857 -2.15 -5.99 30.17
CA SER A 857 -3.11 -6.94 30.71
C SER A 857 -2.54 -7.72 31.87
N ASP A 858 -3.42 -8.07 32.81
CA ASP A 858 -3.09 -8.97 33.90
C ASP A 858 -4.16 -10.05 34.06
N ALA A 859 -3.76 -11.21 34.60
CA ALA A 859 -4.61 -12.39 34.71
C ALA A 859 -4.84 -12.77 36.19
N ALA A 860 -6.10 -12.75 36.61
CA ALA A 860 -6.52 -13.07 37.97
C ALA A 860 -7.25 -14.42 38.02
N LEU A 861 -6.88 -15.29 38.96
CA LEU A 861 -7.55 -16.58 39.18
C LEU A 861 -8.74 -16.42 40.14
N PHE A 862 -9.92 -16.85 39.71
CA PHE A 862 -11.13 -16.90 40.53
C PHE A 862 -11.50 -18.35 40.78
N THR A 863 -11.61 -18.73 42.05
CA THR A 863 -11.92 -20.11 42.47
C THR A 863 -13.15 -20.12 43.37
N VAL A 864 -14.08 -21.02 43.08
CA VAL A 864 -15.19 -21.38 43.96
C VAL A 864 -14.95 -22.81 44.43
N ASN A 865 -14.66 -22.99 45.72
CA ASN A 865 -14.49 -24.31 46.30
C ASN A 865 -15.86 -24.99 46.46
N ALA A 866 -15.96 -26.25 46.04
CA ALA A 866 -17.14 -27.09 46.29
C ALA A 866 -17.35 -27.27 47.80
N GLN A 867 -18.60 -27.20 48.24
CA GLN A 867 -19.02 -27.53 49.59
C GLN A 867 -19.93 -28.76 49.54
N ASN A 868 -19.66 -29.76 50.39
CA ASN A 868 -20.40 -31.02 50.37
C ASN A 868 -21.90 -30.81 50.70
N ASP A 869 -22.76 -30.95 49.71
CA ASP A 869 -24.22 -30.97 49.78
C ASP A 869 -24.74 -32.36 50.16
N PRO A 870 -25.90 -32.47 50.84
CA PRO A 870 -26.51 -33.77 51.12
C PRO A 870 -27.08 -34.41 49.85
N PRO A 871 -27.07 -35.75 49.75
CA PRO A 871 -27.78 -36.44 48.68
C PRO A 871 -29.28 -36.22 48.85
N VAL A 872 -30.03 -36.25 47.75
CA VAL A 872 -31.49 -36.16 47.75
C VAL A 872 -32.06 -37.52 47.35
N VAL A 873 -32.87 -38.13 48.23
CA VAL A 873 -33.56 -39.40 47.96
C VAL A 873 -35.00 -39.12 47.51
N SER A 874 -35.35 -39.63 46.34
CA SER A 874 -36.70 -39.58 45.77
C SER A 874 -37.57 -40.77 46.24
N ASP A 875 -38.88 -40.68 46.01
CA ASP A 875 -39.91 -41.64 46.47
C ASP A 875 -39.63 -43.08 46.00
N ILE A 876 -39.41 -43.99 46.96
CA ILE A 876 -39.12 -45.41 46.76
C ILE A 876 -40.45 -46.20 46.81
N PRO A 877 -40.76 -47.04 45.81
CA PRO A 877 -42.10 -47.59 45.64
C PRO A 877 -42.50 -48.65 46.69
N ASP A 878 -43.73 -48.51 47.20
CA ASP A 878 -44.45 -49.52 47.99
C ASP A 878 -44.70 -50.82 47.19
N GLN A 879 -44.76 -51.96 47.89
CA GLN A 879 -45.12 -53.25 47.29
C GLN A 879 -46.15 -54.03 48.11
N THR A 880 -47.08 -54.68 47.41
CA THR A 880 -48.07 -55.58 48.02
C THR A 880 -48.10 -56.93 47.29
N ILE A 881 -48.02 -58.01 48.06
CA ILE A 881 -48.06 -59.38 47.55
C ILE A 881 -49.08 -60.24 48.33
N ALA A 882 -49.42 -61.41 47.79
CA ALA A 882 -50.16 -62.44 48.53
C ALA A 882 -49.18 -63.35 49.28
N GLU A 883 -49.64 -63.95 50.38
CA GLU A 883 -48.93 -64.99 51.13
C GLU A 883 -48.37 -66.09 50.20
N GLY A 884 -47.11 -66.47 50.40
CA GLY A 884 -46.37 -67.41 49.54
C GLY A 884 -45.74 -66.82 48.26
N GLN A 885 -45.85 -65.51 47.99
CA GLN A 885 -45.14 -64.83 46.88
C GLN A 885 -43.85 -64.12 47.35
N SER A 886 -43.13 -63.46 46.44
CA SER A 886 -41.91 -62.69 46.75
C SER A 886 -42.00 -61.25 46.24
N PHE A 887 -41.42 -60.31 46.98
CA PHE A 887 -41.29 -58.91 46.57
C PHE A 887 -40.29 -58.76 45.41
N ALA A 888 -40.48 -57.74 44.58
CA ALA A 888 -39.51 -57.32 43.57
C ALA A 888 -38.32 -56.62 44.24
N THR A 889 -37.13 -56.79 43.69
CA THR A 889 -35.93 -56.07 44.13
C THR A 889 -35.98 -54.60 43.70
N ILE A 890 -35.37 -53.70 44.48
CA ILE A 890 -35.33 -52.25 44.22
C ILE A 890 -33.88 -51.84 43.97
N ALA A 891 -33.58 -51.24 42.81
CA ALA A 891 -32.27 -50.64 42.54
C ALA A 891 -32.23 -49.23 43.13
N LEU A 892 -31.49 -49.03 44.22
CA LEU A 892 -31.55 -47.78 44.98
C LEU A 892 -30.88 -46.60 44.26
N ASP A 893 -29.91 -46.87 43.37
CA ASP A 893 -29.24 -45.83 42.56
C ASP A 893 -30.22 -45.09 41.64
N ASP A 894 -31.38 -45.69 41.31
CA ASP A 894 -32.41 -45.02 40.50
C ASP A 894 -33.18 -43.94 41.28
N TYR A 895 -32.97 -43.83 42.60
CA TYR A 895 -33.75 -42.99 43.51
C TYR A 895 -32.92 -41.97 44.30
N VAL A 896 -31.63 -41.80 44.02
CA VAL A 896 -30.77 -40.80 44.67
C VAL A 896 -30.10 -39.93 43.64
N SER A 897 -29.87 -38.66 43.99
CA SER A 897 -29.03 -37.74 43.24
C SER A 897 -28.30 -36.82 44.20
N ASP A 898 -27.04 -36.49 43.90
CA ASP A 898 -26.22 -35.61 44.72
C ASP A 898 -25.48 -34.60 43.84
N PRO A 899 -25.42 -33.30 44.22
CA PRO A 899 -24.71 -32.28 43.44
C PRO A 899 -23.19 -32.51 43.31
N ASP A 900 -22.56 -33.13 44.31
CA ASP A 900 -21.10 -33.26 44.42
C ASP A 900 -20.58 -34.66 44.08
N ASN A 901 -21.39 -35.67 44.30
CA ASN A 901 -21.01 -37.07 44.18
C ASN A 901 -21.88 -37.84 43.19
N SER A 902 -21.31 -38.84 42.54
CA SER A 902 -22.10 -39.73 41.67
C SER A 902 -22.92 -40.70 42.50
N ASP A 903 -24.07 -41.14 41.98
CA ASP A 903 -24.96 -42.11 42.67
C ASP A 903 -24.23 -43.40 43.05
N ALA A 904 -23.19 -43.77 42.29
CA ALA A 904 -22.37 -44.96 42.56
C ALA A 904 -21.50 -44.85 43.81
N GLU A 905 -21.29 -43.65 44.33
CA GLU A 905 -20.52 -43.35 45.55
C GLU A 905 -21.40 -43.34 46.81
N MET A 906 -22.73 -43.39 46.64
CA MET A 906 -23.68 -43.39 47.74
C MET A 906 -23.62 -44.68 48.56
N ASN A 907 -23.56 -44.53 49.88
CA ASN A 907 -23.69 -45.63 50.82
C ASN A 907 -25.13 -45.77 51.30
N TRP A 908 -25.74 -46.93 51.11
CA TRP A 908 -27.14 -47.16 51.48
C TRP A 908 -27.29 -48.01 52.74
N THR A 909 -28.17 -47.58 53.62
CA THR A 909 -28.60 -48.32 54.81
C THR A 909 -30.12 -48.43 54.87
N TYR A 910 -30.64 -49.30 55.73
CA TYR A 910 -32.07 -49.50 55.91
C TYR A 910 -32.45 -49.67 57.38
N SER A 911 -33.70 -49.36 57.71
CA SER A 911 -34.29 -49.58 59.05
C SER A 911 -35.81 -49.76 58.95
N GLY A 912 -36.46 -50.11 60.07
CA GLY A 912 -37.93 -50.25 60.14
C GLY A 912 -38.45 -51.68 59.97
N ASN A 913 -37.61 -52.64 59.59
CA ASN A 913 -37.99 -54.04 59.50
C ASN A 913 -38.08 -54.73 60.88
N SER A 914 -39.12 -55.54 61.11
CA SER A 914 -39.31 -56.28 62.37
C SER A 914 -39.40 -57.80 62.17
N ALA A 915 -40.09 -58.23 61.13
CA ALA A 915 -40.29 -59.60 60.70
C ALA A 915 -39.79 -59.82 59.26
N LEU A 916 -39.86 -58.80 58.38
CA LEU A 916 -39.24 -58.88 57.06
C LEU A 916 -37.71 -58.84 57.18
N THR A 917 -37.02 -59.60 56.33
CA THR A 917 -35.56 -59.54 56.20
C THR A 917 -35.20 -58.73 54.97
N VAL A 918 -34.41 -57.68 55.17
CA VAL A 918 -33.92 -56.78 54.12
C VAL A 918 -32.41 -56.99 53.92
N SER A 919 -31.95 -56.96 52.68
CA SER A 919 -30.53 -56.96 52.33
C SER A 919 -30.25 -56.02 51.16
N ILE A 920 -29.15 -55.27 51.21
CA ILE A 920 -28.68 -54.43 50.11
C ILE A 920 -27.37 -55.03 49.56
N SER A 921 -27.31 -55.27 48.26
CA SER A 921 -26.13 -55.82 47.59
C SER A 921 -25.02 -54.78 47.40
N ALA A 922 -23.82 -55.21 47.00
CA ALA A 922 -22.72 -54.30 46.63
C ALA A 922 -23.05 -53.40 45.42
N GLN A 923 -24.07 -53.77 44.63
CA GLN A 923 -24.62 -52.96 43.55
C GLN A 923 -25.81 -52.11 44.02
N ARG A 924 -25.99 -51.93 45.33
CA ARG A 924 -27.05 -51.12 45.97
C ARG A 924 -28.47 -51.51 45.56
N VAL A 925 -28.66 -52.80 45.26
CA VAL A 925 -29.99 -53.38 45.03
C VAL A 925 -30.54 -53.95 46.33
N ALA A 926 -31.67 -53.42 46.80
CA ALA A 926 -32.40 -53.89 47.97
C ALA A 926 -33.30 -55.09 47.64
N THR A 927 -33.26 -56.10 48.51
CA THR A 927 -34.10 -57.31 48.45
C THR A 927 -34.82 -57.47 49.78
N ILE A 928 -36.14 -57.64 49.74
CA ILE A 928 -37.01 -57.80 50.92
C ILE A 928 -37.62 -59.20 50.87
N THR A 929 -37.54 -59.94 51.99
CA THR A 929 -37.98 -61.33 52.09
C THR A 929 -38.87 -61.56 53.30
N VAL A 930 -39.90 -62.40 53.12
CA VAL A 930 -40.86 -62.79 54.17
C VAL A 930 -40.25 -63.89 55.07
N PRO A 931 -40.58 -63.93 56.37
CA PRO A 931 -39.96 -64.86 57.33
C PRO A 931 -40.38 -66.32 57.12
N ASP A 932 -41.63 -66.57 56.72
CA ASP A 932 -42.13 -67.89 56.34
C ASP A 932 -43.31 -67.77 55.37
N SER A 933 -43.75 -68.91 54.82
CA SER A 933 -44.79 -68.96 53.79
C SER A 933 -46.16 -68.51 54.28
N ASN A 934 -46.38 -68.48 55.60
CA ASN A 934 -47.68 -68.19 56.20
C ASN A 934 -47.76 -66.79 56.83
N TRP A 935 -46.72 -65.99 56.66
CA TRP A 935 -46.65 -64.67 57.26
C TRP A 935 -47.50 -63.67 56.45
N ASN A 936 -48.47 -63.05 57.11
CA ASN A 936 -49.23 -61.91 56.61
C ASN A 936 -49.03 -60.69 57.51
N GLY A 937 -48.97 -59.49 56.93
CA GLY A 937 -48.65 -58.27 57.66
C GLY A 937 -48.09 -57.16 56.76
N ALA A 938 -47.80 -56.00 57.34
CA ALA A 938 -47.20 -54.88 56.61
C ALA A 938 -46.08 -54.25 57.44
N GLU A 939 -44.97 -53.91 56.78
CA GLU A 939 -43.85 -53.15 57.37
C GLU A 939 -43.42 -52.01 56.45
N THR A 940 -43.03 -50.87 57.02
CA THR A 940 -42.43 -49.76 56.28
C THR A 940 -40.92 -49.80 56.49
N ILE A 941 -40.16 -49.93 55.40
CA ILE A 941 -38.70 -49.95 55.39
C ILE A 941 -38.20 -48.57 54.94
N THR A 942 -37.44 -47.90 55.81
CA THR A 942 -36.79 -46.63 55.49
C THR A 942 -35.40 -46.91 54.94
N PHE A 943 -35.13 -46.48 53.71
CA PHE A 943 -33.82 -46.51 53.08
C PHE A 943 -33.15 -45.15 53.19
N THR A 944 -31.88 -45.13 53.60
CA THR A 944 -31.09 -43.91 53.79
C THR A 944 -29.85 -43.96 52.92
N ALA A 945 -29.69 -42.97 52.04
CA ALA A 945 -28.46 -42.76 51.27
C ALA A 945 -27.55 -41.79 52.02
N SER A 946 -26.26 -42.08 52.08
CA SER A 946 -25.24 -41.17 52.62
C SER A 946 -24.12 -40.99 51.62
N ASP A 947 -23.71 -39.74 51.41
CA ASP A 947 -22.55 -39.40 50.59
C ASP A 947 -21.23 -39.79 51.30
N PRO A 948 -20.07 -39.75 50.61
CA PRO A 948 -18.76 -39.92 51.22
C PRO A 948 -18.39 -38.84 52.26
N GLY A 949 -19.02 -37.66 52.21
CA GLY A 949 -18.87 -36.55 53.17
C GLY A 949 -19.60 -36.76 54.51
N GLY A 950 -20.49 -37.76 54.58
CA GLY A 950 -21.28 -38.13 55.74
C GLY A 950 -22.63 -37.42 55.88
N LEU A 951 -23.10 -36.66 54.88
CA LEU A 951 -24.47 -36.16 54.86
C LEU A 951 -25.41 -37.20 54.23
N SER A 952 -26.70 -37.11 54.54
CA SER A 952 -27.66 -38.18 54.20
C SER A 952 -29.09 -37.68 54.04
N ASP A 953 -29.86 -38.37 53.22
CA ASP A 953 -31.32 -38.24 53.09
C ASP A 953 -31.98 -39.63 53.01
N SER A 954 -33.29 -39.71 53.26
CA SER A 954 -33.98 -40.99 53.39
C SER A 954 -35.43 -40.96 52.97
N ASP A 955 -35.91 -42.11 52.48
CA ASP A 955 -37.31 -42.31 52.13
C ASP A 955 -37.84 -43.68 52.63
N GLY A 956 -39.16 -43.79 52.87
CA GLY A 956 -39.80 -44.96 53.45
C GLY A 956 -40.79 -45.64 52.50
N ALA A 957 -40.56 -46.94 52.23
CA ALA A 957 -41.43 -47.76 51.39
C ALA A 957 -42.14 -48.87 52.18
N SER A 958 -43.43 -49.07 51.94
CA SER A 958 -44.29 -50.03 52.62
C SER A 958 -44.41 -51.36 51.86
N PHE A 959 -44.19 -52.46 52.58
CA PHE A 959 -44.22 -53.83 52.07
C PHE A 959 -45.32 -54.61 52.78
N THR A 960 -46.35 -55.02 52.04
CA THR A 960 -47.56 -55.68 52.59
C THR A 960 -47.75 -57.09 52.01
N VAL A 961 -48.08 -58.05 52.88
CA VAL A 961 -48.47 -59.43 52.53
C VAL A 961 -49.91 -59.70 53.00
N THR A 962 -50.77 -60.12 52.08
CA THR A 962 -52.21 -60.37 52.32
C THR A 962 -52.51 -61.86 52.58
N ALA A 963 -53.39 -62.16 53.55
CA ALA A 963 -53.72 -63.52 54.01
C ALA A 963 -54.66 -64.29 53.06
N VAL A 964 -54.57 -65.63 53.04
CA VAL A 964 -55.43 -66.55 52.25
C VAL A 964 -56.08 -67.62 53.15
N ASN A 965 -57.37 -67.94 52.94
CA ASN A 965 -58.16 -68.83 53.81
C ASN A 965 -57.91 -70.36 53.60
N ASP A 966 -57.61 -71.09 54.67
CA ASP A 966 -57.43 -72.54 54.84
C ASP A 966 -58.73 -73.27 55.26
N ALA A 967 -58.72 -74.62 55.25
CA ALA A 967 -59.88 -75.47 55.55
C ALA A 967 -59.75 -76.24 56.87
N PRO A 968 -60.86 -76.52 57.59
CA PRO A 968 -60.81 -77.16 58.90
C PRO A 968 -60.52 -78.66 58.80
N VAL A 969 -59.75 -79.18 59.76
CA VAL A 969 -59.37 -80.59 59.85
C VAL A 969 -60.02 -81.22 61.09
N VAL A 970 -60.75 -82.33 60.93
CA VAL A 970 -61.35 -83.11 62.03
C VAL A 970 -60.54 -84.39 62.28
N SER A 971 -60.21 -84.65 63.54
CA SER A 971 -59.48 -85.83 64.04
C SER A 971 -60.42 -86.96 64.46
N ASP A 972 -59.86 -88.16 64.67
CA ASP A 972 -60.62 -89.40 64.95
C ASP A 972 -61.35 -89.37 66.31
N ILE A 973 -62.64 -89.70 66.32
CA ILE A 973 -63.48 -89.75 67.53
C ILE A 973 -63.66 -91.23 67.93
N SER A 974 -63.22 -91.60 69.15
CA SER A 974 -63.18 -92.99 69.58
C SER A 974 -64.56 -93.63 69.81
N ASP A 975 -64.69 -94.90 69.41
CA ASP A 975 -65.88 -95.73 69.67
C ASP A 975 -66.14 -95.93 71.17
N GLN A 976 -67.42 -96.06 71.55
CA GLN A 976 -67.83 -96.35 72.92
C GLN A 976 -68.57 -97.70 73.01
N THR A 977 -68.39 -98.43 74.12
CA THR A 977 -69.14 -99.66 74.45
C THR A 977 -69.63 -99.59 75.89
N ILE A 978 -70.91 -99.90 76.11
CA ILE A 978 -71.57 -99.87 77.42
C ILE A 978 -72.24 -101.21 77.73
N ALA A 979 -72.51 -101.50 79.01
CA ALA A 979 -73.35 -102.62 79.39
C ALA A 979 -74.84 -102.27 79.23
N GLU A 980 -75.68 -103.27 78.92
CA GLU A 980 -77.13 -103.12 78.75
C GLU A 980 -77.76 -102.44 79.98
N GLY A 981 -78.56 -101.38 79.75
CA GLY A 981 -79.16 -100.54 80.78
C GLY A 981 -78.30 -99.38 81.31
N GLN A 982 -77.10 -99.13 80.76
CA GLN A 982 -76.28 -97.94 81.03
C GLN A 982 -76.42 -96.87 79.92
N SER A 983 -75.72 -95.73 80.07
CA SER A 983 -75.68 -94.63 79.10
C SER A 983 -74.28 -94.42 78.54
N PHE A 984 -74.16 -93.99 77.28
CA PHE A 984 -72.90 -93.57 76.67
C PHE A 984 -72.38 -92.26 77.31
N ALA A 985 -71.06 -92.08 77.30
CA ALA A 985 -70.44 -90.81 77.66
C ALA A 985 -70.69 -89.78 76.56
N THR A 986 -70.84 -88.52 76.94
CA THR A 986 -70.95 -87.42 75.97
C THR A 986 -69.60 -87.14 75.31
N ILE A 987 -69.61 -86.69 74.06
CA ILE A 987 -68.41 -86.38 73.27
C ILE A 987 -68.36 -84.86 73.05
N ALA A 988 -67.32 -84.19 73.53
CA ALA A 988 -67.08 -82.78 73.24
C ALA A 988 -66.42 -82.65 71.86
N LEU A 989 -67.13 -82.12 70.86
CA LEU A 989 -66.65 -82.14 69.47
C LEU A 989 -65.54 -81.12 69.21
N ASP A 990 -65.50 -80.02 69.99
CA ASP A 990 -64.45 -79.00 69.89
C ASP A 990 -63.04 -79.58 70.16
N ASP A 991 -62.93 -80.69 70.91
CA ASP A 991 -61.64 -81.37 71.15
C ASP A 991 -61.09 -82.09 69.90
N TYR A 992 -61.86 -82.15 68.81
CA TYR A 992 -61.53 -82.95 67.62
C TYR A 992 -61.42 -82.15 66.32
N VAL A 993 -61.52 -80.82 66.32
CA VAL A 993 -61.36 -79.97 65.12
C VAL A 993 -60.23 -78.96 65.30
N SER A 994 -59.55 -78.60 64.21
CA SER A 994 -58.58 -77.50 64.19
C SER A 994 -58.59 -76.79 62.84
N ASP A 995 -58.51 -75.47 62.83
CA ASP A 995 -58.42 -74.62 61.64
C ASP A 995 -57.44 -73.45 61.90
N PRO A 996 -56.51 -73.12 60.98
CA PRO A 996 -55.58 -72.00 61.14
C PRO A 996 -56.24 -70.61 61.19
N ASP A 997 -57.39 -70.43 60.53
CA ASP A 997 -58.06 -69.14 60.37
C ASP A 997 -59.26 -68.95 61.30
N ASN A 998 -59.96 -70.03 61.63
CA ASN A 998 -61.18 -70.00 62.42
C ASN A 998 -61.04 -70.69 63.77
N SER A 999 -61.68 -70.12 64.79
CA SER A 999 -61.72 -70.74 66.12
C SER A 999 -62.74 -71.89 66.17
N ASP A 1000 -62.53 -72.88 67.04
CA ASP A 1000 -63.44 -74.03 67.19
C ASP A 1000 -64.90 -73.60 67.48
N ALA A 1001 -65.08 -72.42 68.09
CA ALA A 1001 -66.40 -71.87 68.40
C ALA A 1001 -67.24 -71.51 67.17
N GLU A 1002 -66.60 -71.33 66.02
CA GLU A 1002 -67.20 -70.96 64.74
C GLU A 1002 -67.58 -72.18 63.89
N MET A 1003 -67.22 -73.39 64.35
CA MET A 1003 -67.45 -74.65 63.63
C MET A 1003 -68.90 -75.14 63.74
N ASN A 1004 -69.44 -75.63 62.63
CA ASN A 1004 -70.78 -76.22 62.55
C ASN A 1004 -70.70 -77.75 62.42
N TRP A 1005 -71.33 -78.48 63.34
CA TRP A 1005 -71.29 -79.95 63.38
C TRP A 1005 -72.61 -80.59 62.96
N THR A 1006 -72.51 -81.68 62.20
CA THR A 1006 -73.62 -82.56 61.81
C THR A 1006 -73.23 -84.02 62.03
N TYR A 1007 -74.20 -84.90 62.29
CA TYR A 1007 -73.97 -86.34 62.46
C TYR A 1007 -74.85 -87.16 61.50
N SER A 1008 -74.45 -88.41 61.23
CA SER A 1008 -75.19 -89.40 60.41
C SER A 1008 -74.72 -90.81 60.76
N GLY A 1009 -75.47 -91.85 60.37
CA GLY A 1009 -75.07 -93.27 60.57
C GLY A 1009 -75.90 -94.02 61.63
N ASN A 1010 -76.56 -93.28 62.52
CA ASN A 1010 -77.43 -93.83 63.56
C ASN A 1010 -78.73 -94.44 62.98
N SER A 1011 -79.10 -95.63 63.43
CA SER A 1011 -80.28 -96.38 62.95
C SER A 1011 -81.32 -96.61 64.04
N ALA A 1012 -80.88 -96.97 65.25
CA ALA A 1012 -81.67 -97.18 66.45
C ALA A 1012 -81.19 -96.31 67.61
N LEU A 1013 -79.89 -95.95 67.65
CA LEU A 1013 -79.38 -94.97 68.60
C LEU A 1013 -79.88 -93.57 68.22
N THR A 1014 -80.20 -92.76 69.22
CA THR A 1014 -80.53 -91.34 69.00
C THR A 1014 -79.34 -90.49 69.36
N VAL A 1015 -78.89 -89.65 68.44
CA VAL A 1015 -77.81 -88.69 68.69
C VAL A 1015 -78.39 -87.29 68.78
N SER A 1016 -77.91 -86.48 69.72
CA SER A 1016 -78.19 -85.05 69.77
C SER A 1016 -76.92 -84.27 70.04
N ILE A 1017 -76.69 -83.20 69.30
CA ILE A 1017 -75.58 -82.26 69.54
C ILE A 1017 -76.18 -81.02 70.19
N SER A 1018 -75.65 -80.62 71.35
CA SER A 1018 -76.08 -79.41 72.05
C SER A 1018 -75.57 -78.13 71.37
N ALA A 1019 -76.08 -76.96 71.79
CA ALA A 1019 -75.55 -75.67 71.36
C ALA A 1019 -74.09 -75.44 71.79
N GLN A 1020 -73.59 -76.23 72.76
CA GLN A 1020 -72.19 -76.27 73.17
C GLN A 1020 -71.38 -77.32 72.41
N ARG A 1021 -71.89 -77.82 71.26
CA ARG A 1021 -71.25 -78.82 70.39
C ARG A 1021 -70.81 -80.10 71.13
N VAL A 1022 -71.60 -80.50 72.13
CA VAL A 1022 -71.43 -81.78 72.84
C VAL A 1022 -72.42 -82.79 72.28
N ALA A 1023 -71.92 -83.87 71.68
CA ALA A 1023 -72.73 -84.97 71.18
C ALA A 1023 -73.11 -85.92 72.33
N THR A 1024 -74.39 -86.25 72.42
CA THR A 1024 -74.94 -87.25 73.35
C THR A 1024 -75.61 -88.34 72.55
N VAL A 1025 -75.25 -89.60 72.82
CA VAL A 1025 -75.84 -90.77 72.16
C VAL A 1025 -76.66 -91.56 73.18
N THR A 1026 -77.92 -91.89 72.85
CA THR A 1026 -78.83 -92.60 73.74
C THR A 1026 -79.38 -93.87 73.09
N VAL A 1027 -79.52 -94.92 73.92
CA VAL A 1027 -80.18 -96.17 73.51
C VAL A 1027 -81.70 -96.00 73.51
N PRO A 1028 -82.44 -96.68 72.62
CA PRO A 1028 -83.88 -96.49 72.50
C PRO A 1028 -84.70 -97.07 73.68
N ASP A 1029 -84.25 -98.14 74.32
CA ASP A 1029 -84.85 -98.68 75.55
C ASP A 1029 -83.84 -99.45 76.44
N SER A 1030 -84.25 -99.80 77.66
CA SER A 1030 -83.36 -100.40 78.68
C SER A 1030 -82.93 -101.85 78.40
N ASN A 1031 -83.54 -102.52 77.42
CA ASN A 1031 -83.19 -103.88 77.00
C ASN A 1031 -82.53 -103.88 75.60
N TRP A 1032 -82.13 -102.71 75.09
CA TRP A 1032 -81.49 -102.61 73.79
C TRP A 1032 -80.06 -103.16 73.85
N ASN A 1033 -79.74 -104.07 72.94
CA ASN A 1033 -78.39 -104.57 72.68
C ASN A 1033 -78.10 -104.51 71.16
N GLY A 1034 -76.92 -104.03 70.80
CA GLY A 1034 -76.51 -103.79 69.41
C GLY A 1034 -75.27 -102.89 69.31
N ALA A 1035 -74.83 -102.58 68.08
CA ALA A 1035 -73.76 -101.63 67.80
C ALA A 1035 -74.08 -100.84 66.50
N GLU A 1036 -73.71 -99.57 66.46
CA GLU A 1036 -73.88 -98.66 65.31
C GLU A 1036 -72.64 -97.77 65.17
N THR A 1037 -72.40 -97.24 63.97
CA THR A 1037 -71.32 -96.31 63.66
C THR A 1037 -71.89 -95.10 62.96
#